data_AF-A0A1Q7WJG9-F1
#
_entry.id   AF-A0A1Q7WJG9-F1
#
_cell.length_a   1.000
_cell.length_b   1.000
_cell.length_c   1.000
_cell.angle_alpha   90.00
_cell.angle_beta   90.00
_cell.angle_gamma   90.00
#
_symmetry.space_group_name_H-M   'P 1'
#
loop_
_entity.id
_entity.type
_entity.pdbx_description
1 polymer ?
#
loop_
_entity_poly.entity_id
_entity_poly.type
_entity_poly.pdbx_seq_one_letter_code
_entity_poly.pdbx_strand_id
1 'polypeptide(L)'
;MANPCGRCGWSAHSTPPRLLHRLTPRRRRPAELAVVCVPFGGGGAIAYAEFAAQAPEEWDVYGVQPPGRDPARPDEPLLRLDELADAVAERVLAEVSGPVVVYGHCVGAALAVQLARRLEAAGRTVLGVAVAAAFPTTRLPGPLDVLARLAPGRRQSDRTIADTLRLLGGLGEELPEAHRTQLARAVRHDAREGELSYTAEYSGEGPRPLAAPICVVVGADDPITEFYPERAHEWGAFGSTVDLAVVPGGGHFFQRGTTVPALLRLLRERVDRWRAGEPPLSPPATPPPARLSTFGVVTLGQLISLIGTGLTTFALGVWTYQRTGAVTAFAAIAAFGILPAVLTAPLAGAVADRFDRRTVMIWCDITGLAASAAAAGLLWSHTLALWHLYAMVAITSAATTFRQPAYLAAVAQLTPKRYLGQANGVVGLGTASGAMVAQVLGGILVVAVGLGGVVWLDVVTYAAALATLLAVRFPDLGFVRRDGPLLREVAAGWRFLAERRGLLALCFFFAIANALGGVVVVLVTPLVLAYGSPAALGGVLAAQGAGLLAGSALMAVWGGTRRRAAGMIGSVALFAVSAIVIGAYPAVAFPAVGMFGIGVCAALINAHWLALVQLKVGHDLLGRILATALMLARVAMPVGYLATGPLVDRILTPALHRPGVPRDLVDTLLGAGPGRAMALTVVLTGFVALLWTIAGYRYQPVGISP
;
A
#
# COMPACT_ATOMS: atom_id res chain seq x y z
N MET A 1 -39.89 -10.68 42.77
CA MET A 1 -38.42 -10.68 42.94
C MET A 1 -37.83 -11.48 41.80
N ALA A 2 -37.28 -10.82 40.78
CA ALA A 2 -36.67 -11.44 39.62
C ALA A 2 -35.18 -11.08 39.57
N ASN A 3 -34.36 -12.09 39.34
CA ASN A 3 -32.90 -12.12 39.47
C ASN A 3 -32.23 -11.31 38.33
N PRO A 4 -31.33 -10.34 38.60
CA PRO A 4 -30.59 -9.66 37.54
C PRO A 4 -29.44 -10.55 37.08
N CYS A 5 -29.44 -10.88 35.78
CA CYS A 5 -28.40 -11.68 35.15
C CYS A 5 -27.06 -10.92 35.18
N GLY A 6 -26.14 -11.34 36.05
CA GLY A 6 -24.81 -10.74 36.27
C GLY A 6 -23.78 -11.03 35.17
N ARG A 7 -24.16 -10.95 33.88
CA ARG A 7 -23.25 -11.22 32.75
C ARG A 7 -22.58 -9.98 32.16
N CYS A 8 -22.96 -8.79 32.59
CA CYS A 8 -22.36 -7.55 32.08
C CYS A 8 -21.56 -6.91 33.22
N GLY A 9 -20.24 -6.79 33.05
CA GLY A 9 -19.28 -6.33 34.06
C GLY A 9 -19.38 -4.84 34.46
N TRP A 10 -20.59 -4.34 34.72
CA TRP A 10 -20.82 -2.97 35.16
C TRP A 10 -20.66 -2.87 36.67
N SER A 11 -19.82 -1.93 37.14
CA SER A 11 -19.75 -1.58 38.55
C SER A 11 -21.08 -0.97 39.02
N ALA A 12 -21.50 -1.25 40.25
CA ALA A 12 -22.81 -0.89 40.81
C ALA A 12 -23.10 0.63 40.94
N HIS A 13 -22.20 1.52 40.50
CA HIS A 13 -22.27 2.97 40.71
C HIS A 13 -22.39 3.80 39.42
N SER A 14 -22.54 3.17 38.25
CA SER A 14 -22.72 3.87 36.97
C SER A 14 -24.07 3.51 36.34
N THR A 15 -24.90 4.52 36.00
CA THR A 15 -26.11 4.32 35.19
C THR A 15 -25.72 3.59 33.90
N PRO A 16 -26.35 2.46 33.55
CA PRO A 16 -25.97 1.70 32.36
C PRO A 16 -26.09 2.60 31.13
N PRO A 17 -25.06 2.62 30.25
CA PRO A 17 -25.07 3.49 29.09
C PRO A 17 -26.29 3.17 28.22
N ARG A 18 -26.98 4.23 27.79
CA ARG A 18 -28.10 4.08 26.87
C ARG A 18 -27.56 3.62 25.52
N LEU A 19 -27.74 2.34 25.20
CA LEU A 19 -27.22 1.73 23.96
C LEU A 19 -28.05 2.08 22.72
N LEU A 20 -29.31 2.47 22.91
CA LEU A 20 -30.24 2.76 21.82
C LEU A 20 -30.86 4.15 22.01
N HIS A 21 -30.66 5.01 21.02
CA HIS A 21 -31.16 6.39 21.00
C HIS A 21 -32.17 6.55 19.88
N ARG A 22 -33.42 6.93 20.21
CA ARG A 22 -34.36 7.39 19.19
C ARG A 22 -33.91 8.77 18.70
N LEU A 23 -33.70 8.90 17.40
CA LEU A 23 -33.24 10.13 16.75
C LEU A 23 -34.38 10.91 16.10
N THR A 24 -35.48 10.23 15.74
CA THR A 24 -36.71 10.89 15.29
C THR A 24 -37.54 11.41 16.48
N PRO A 25 -38.28 12.51 16.34
CA PRO A 25 -39.22 12.97 17.36
C PRO A 25 -40.29 11.92 17.68
N ARG A 26 -40.83 11.92 18.91
CA ARG A 26 -42.01 11.11 19.24
C ARG A 26 -43.24 11.66 18.51
N ARG A 27 -43.86 10.83 17.68
CA ARG A 27 -45.05 11.20 16.89
C ARG A 27 -46.33 10.63 17.48
N ARG A 28 -47.48 11.24 17.16
CA ARG A 28 -48.81 10.80 17.62
C ARG A 28 -49.30 9.52 16.92
N ARG A 29 -48.91 9.30 15.66
CA ARG A 29 -49.19 8.05 14.93
C ARG A 29 -48.06 7.04 15.17
N PRO A 30 -48.36 5.74 15.33
CA PRO A 30 -47.33 4.71 15.39
C PRO A 30 -46.52 4.70 14.09
N ALA A 31 -45.20 4.56 14.20
CA ALA A 31 -44.35 4.37 13.03
C ALA A 31 -44.69 3.02 12.36
N GLU A 32 -44.70 3.00 11.03
CA GLU A 32 -44.90 1.79 10.25
C GLU A 32 -43.63 0.94 10.16
N LEU A 33 -42.47 1.56 10.43
CA LEU A 33 -41.16 0.94 10.34
C LEU A 33 -40.21 1.51 11.40
N ALA A 34 -39.45 0.65 12.05
CA ALA A 34 -38.29 1.06 12.82
C ALA A 34 -36.99 0.76 12.07
N VAL A 35 -36.12 1.76 11.94
CA VAL A 35 -34.77 1.61 11.36
C VAL A 35 -33.75 1.70 12.48
N VAL A 36 -33.05 0.59 12.75
CA VAL A 36 -31.98 0.52 13.75
C VAL A 36 -30.64 0.70 13.06
N CYS A 37 -30.02 1.85 13.27
CA CYS A 37 -28.78 2.29 12.63
C CYS A 37 -27.56 1.98 13.52
N VAL A 38 -26.71 1.09 13.02
CA VAL A 38 -25.44 0.66 13.62
C VAL A 38 -24.28 1.45 13.02
N PRO A 39 -23.53 2.24 13.82
CA PRO A 39 -22.52 3.16 13.31
C PRO A 39 -21.26 2.46 12.77
N PHE A 40 -20.46 3.24 12.06
CA PHE A 40 -19.11 2.85 11.62
C PHE A 40 -18.15 2.69 12.80
N GLY A 41 -16.96 2.14 12.55
CA GLY A 41 -15.95 1.91 13.58
C GLY A 41 -15.59 3.19 14.33
N GLY A 42 -15.67 3.16 15.65
CA GLY A 42 -15.49 4.33 16.51
C GLY A 42 -16.61 5.38 16.48
N GLY A 43 -17.65 5.19 15.68
CA GLY A 43 -18.83 6.06 15.62
C GLY A 43 -19.88 5.74 16.69
N GLY A 44 -20.82 6.68 16.87
CA GLY A 44 -21.95 6.55 17.79
C GLY A 44 -23.29 6.93 17.13
N ALA A 45 -24.36 6.98 17.93
CA ALA A 45 -25.72 7.21 17.47
C ALA A 45 -25.87 8.54 16.69
N ILE A 46 -25.13 9.57 17.11
CA ILE A 46 -25.13 10.90 16.49
C ILE A 46 -24.76 10.87 14.99
N ALA A 47 -24.09 9.81 14.53
CA ALA A 47 -23.70 9.67 13.13
C ALA A 47 -24.88 9.63 12.15
N TYR A 48 -26.09 9.37 12.65
CA TYR A 48 -27.34 9.26 11.90
C TYR A 48 -28.30 10.43 12.14
N ALA A 49 -27.86 11.52 12.77
CA ALA A 49 -28.73 12.67 13.03
C ALA A 49 -29.32 13.27 11.74
N GLU A 50 -28.49 13.48 10.72
CA GLU A 50 -28.93 14.00 9.41
C GLU A 50 -29.81 13.00 8.65
N PHE A 51 -29.48 11.71 8.74
CA PHE A 51 -30.31 10.62 8.21
C PHE A 51 -31.71 10.64 8.84
N ALA A 52 -31.78 10.74 10.17
CA ALA A 52 -33.03 10.77 10.92
C ALA A 52 -33.85 12.05 10.67
N ALA A 53 -33.19 13.20 10.49
CA ALA A 53 -33.85 14.47 10.21
C ALA A 53 -34.56 14.49 8.85
N GLN A 54 -34.05 13.72 7.88
CA GLN A 54 -34.58 13.62 6.52
C GLN A 54 -35.42 12.36 6.30
N ALA A 55 -35.50 11.47 7.30
CA ALA A 55 -36.24 10.21 7.20
C ALA A 55 -37.74 10.43 6.99
N PRO A 56 -38.43 9.53 6.27
CA PRO A 56 -39.88 9.58 6.11
C PRO A 56 -40.63 9.68 7.44
N GLU A 57 -41.80 10.32 7.41
CA GLU A 57 -42.58 10.56 8.62
C GLU A 57 -43.06 9.28 9.30
N GLU A 58 -43.22 8.22 8.50
CA GLU A 58 -43.69 6.91 8.91
C GLU A 58 -42.59 6.05 9.54
N TRP A 59 -41.33 6.53 9.56
CA TRP A 59 -40.17 5.79 10.03
C TRP A 59 -39.68 6.32 11.38
N ASP A 60 -39.43 5.40 12.31
CA ASP A 60 -38.69 5.70 13.53
C ASP A 60 -37.24 5.26 13.40
N VAL A 61 -36.32 6.24 13.49
CA VAL A 61 -34.89 5.98 13.39
C VAL A 61 -34.27 5.90 14.79
N TYR A 62 -33.58 4.80 15.05
CA TYR A 62 -32.84 4.56 16.27
C TYR A 62 -31.35 4.43 15.96
N GLY A 63 -30.50 5.23 16.60
CA GLY A 63 -29.05 5.10 16.53
C GLY A 63 -28.51 4.25 17.68
N VAL A 64 -27.63 3.31 17.36
CA VAL A 64 -26.88 2.53 18.37
C VAL A 64 -25.71 3.37 18.89
N GLN A 65 -25.53 3.42 20.21
CA GLN A 65 -24.41 4.06 20.88
C GLN A 65 -23.57 3.00 21.60
N PRO A 66 -22.53 2.44 20.94
CA PRO A 66 -21.64 1.49 21.58
C PRO A 66 -20.86 2.16 22.73
N PRO A 67 -20.62 1.46 23.86
CA PRO A 67 -19.87 2.02 24.99
C PRO A 67 -18.45 2.42 24.60
N GLY A 68 -17.90 3.50 25.17
CA GLY A 68 -16.52 3.95 24.90
C GLY A 68 -16.34 4.74 23.59
N ARG A 69 -17.43 5.00 22.86
CA ARG A 69 -17.47 5.84 21.64
C ARG A 69 -18.03 7.24 21.91
N ASP A 70 -18.40 7.53 23.16
CA ASP A 70 -18.81 8.85 23.61
C ASP A 70 -17.58 9.61 24.15
N PRO A 71 -17.21 10.77 23.57
CA PRO A 71 -16.10 11.58 24.08
C PRO A 71 -16.28 12.03 25.53
N ALA A 72 -17.53 12.14 26.01
CA ALA A 72 -17.82 12.47 27.40
C ALA A 72 -17.60 11.29 28.35
N ARG A 73 -17.43 10.06 27.84
CA ARG A 73 -17.27 8.82 28.62
C ARG A 73 -16.16 7.94 28.05
N PRO A 74 -14.89 8.40 28.10
CA PRO A 74 -13.76 7.72 27.46
C PRO A 74 -13.35 6.40 28.14
N ASP A 75 -13.72 6.21 29.41
CA ASP A 75 -13.31 5.06 30.22
C ASP A 75 -14.25 3.85 30.10
N GLU A 76 -15.35 3.98 29.35
CA GLU A 76 -16.27 2.87 29.11
C GLU A 76 -15.58 1.72 28.37
N PRO A 77 -15.84 0.45 28.75
CA PRO A 77 -15.19 -0.70 28.13
C PRO A 77 -15.64 -0.90 26.69
N LEU A 78 -14.69 -1.25 25.82
CA LEU A 78 -15.00 -1.65 24.45
C LEU A 78 -15.47 -3.10 24.45
N LEU A 79 -16.79 -3.31 24.33
CA LEU A 79 -17.42 -4.64 24.32
C LEU A 79 -17.03 -5.45 23.08
N ARG A 80 -17.02 -6.78 23.22
CA ARG A 80 -16.85 -7.71 22.08
C ARG A 80 -18.05 -7.64 21.14
N LEU A 81 -17.88 -8.03 19.88
CA LEU A 81 -18.96 -7.94 18.88
C LEU A 81 -20.23 -8.67 19.33
N ASP A 82 -20.09 -9.90 19.82
CA ASP A 82 -21.22 -10.72 20.27
C ASP A 82 -21.93 -10.13 21.48
N GLU A 83 -21.16 -9.69 22.49
CA GLU A 83 -21.69 -9.05 23.70
C GLU A 83 -22.46 -7.76 23.37
N LEU A 84 -21.94 -6.97 22.43
CA LEU A 84 -22.60 -5.75 21.96
C LEU A 84 -23.87 -6.09 21.17
N ALA A 85 -23.84 -7.11 20.33
CA ALA A 85 -25.01 -7.56 19.56
C ALA A 85 -26.13 -8.07 20.48
N ASP A 86 -25.79 -8.85 21.51
CA ASP A 86 -26.73 -9.31 22.54
C ASP A 86 -27.37 -8.12 23.27
N ALA A 87 -26.54 -7.21 23.78
CA ALA A 87 -27.01 -6.06 24.54
C ALA A 87 -27.88 -5.10 23.71
N VAL A 88 -27.56 -4.89 22.43
CA VAL A 88 -28.38 -4.07 21.53
C VAL A 88 -29.69 -4.78 21.18
N ALA A 89 -29.66 -6.10 20.93
CA ALA A 89 -30.87 -6.88 20.64
C ALA A 89 -31.87 -6.81 21.80
N GLU A 90 -31.43 -6.96 23.05
CA GLU A 90 -32.27 -6.81 24.24
C GLU A 90 -32.97 -5.45 24.28
N ARG A 91 -32.25 -4.36 23.99
CA ARG A 91 -32.84 -3.00 23.96
C ARG A 91 -33.82 -2.81 22.82
N VAL A 92 -33.51 -3.34 21.63
CA VAL A 92 -34.43 -3.27 20.49
C VAL A 92 -35.72 -4.03 20.79
N LEU A 93 -35.63 -5.24 21.35
CA LEU A 93 -36.81 -6.03 21.72
C LEU A 93 -37.66 -5.35 22.81
N ALA A 94 -37.03 -4.61 23.72
CA ALA A 94 -37.72 -3.92 24.81
C ALA A 94 -38.32 -2.56 24.41
N GLU A 95 -37.65 -1.79 23.55
CA GLU A 95 -38.01 -0.38 23.28
C GLU A 95 -38.66 -0.14 21.91
N VAL A 96 -38.45 -1.04 20.95
CA VAL A 96 -38.90 -0.84 19.57
C VAL A 96 -40.12 -1.70 19.28
N SER A 97 -41.14 -1.11 18.67
CA SER A 97 -42.39 -1.78 18.26
C SER A 97 -42.46 -1.92 16.73
N GLY A 98 -43.11 -2.99 16.24
CA GLY A 98 -43.33 -3.20 14.80
C GLY A 98 -42.15 -3.78 14.01
N PRO A 99 -42.28 -3.87 12.67
CA PRO A 99 -41.23 -4.43 11.82
C PRO A 99 -39.94 -3.60 11.86
N VAL A 100 -38.79 -4.28 11.84
CA VAL A 100 -37.47 -3.65 11.98
C VAL A 100 -36.65 -3.81 10.70
N VAL A 101 -35.98 -2.75 10.28
CA VAL A 101 -34.84 -2.78 9.34
C VAL A 101 -33.57 -2.47 10.11
N VAL A 102 -32.54 -3.31 9.93
CA VAL A 102 -31.23 -3.07 10.52
C VAL A 102 -30.32 -2.46 9.47
N TYR A 103 -29.79 -1.27 9.73
CA TYR A 103 -28.84 -0.58 8.85
C TYR A 103 -27.47 -0.55 9.52
N GLY A 104 -26.44 -1.16 8.92
CA GLY A 104 -25.07 -1.11 9.43
C GLY A 104 -24.13 -0.46 8.44
N HIS A 105 -23.29 0.46 8.89
CA HIS A 105 -22.37 1.19 8.03
C HIS A 105 -20.90 0.87 8.29
N CYS A 106 -20.10 0.71 7.24
CA CYS A 106 -18.68 0.39 7.31
C CYS A 106 -18.47 -0.85 8.21
N VAL A 107 -17.58 -0.77 9.20
CA VAL A 107 -17.31 -1.84 10.17
C VAL A 107 -18.57 -2.29 10.93
N GLY A 108 -19.57 -1.41 11.06
CA GLY A 108 -20.86 -1.70 11.69
C GLY A 108 -21.71 -2.74 10.95
N ALA A 109 -21.39 -3.07 9.69
CA ALA A 109 -22.09 -4.11 8.93
C ALA A 109 -22.02 -5.49 9.62
N ALA A 110 -20.90 -5.82 10.27
CA ALA A 110 -20.76 -7.08 11.02
C ALA A 110 -21.74 -7.13 12.19
N LEU A 111 -21.83 -6.03 12.96
CA LEU A 111 -22.75 -5.91 14.08
C LEU A 111 -24.22 -5.91 13.61
N ALA A 112 -24.53 -5.30 12.47
CA ALA A 112 -25.88 -5.32 11.90
C ALA A 112 -26.36 -6.74 11.57
N VAL A 113 -25.51 -7.57 10.95
CA VAL A 113 -25.85 -8.98 10.68
C VAL A 113 -26.03 -9.77 11.97
N GLN A 114 -25.12 -9.60 12.93
CA GLN A 114 -25.19 -10.29 14.22
C GLN A 114 -26.41 -9.88 15.05
N LEU A 115 -26.80 -8.59 14.99
CA LEU A 115 -28.02 -8.06 15.60
C LEU A 115 -29.27 -8.64 14.92
N ALA A 116 -29.32 -8.62 13.59
CA ALA A 116 -30.45 -9.18 12.84
C ALA A 116 -30.68 -10.66 13.16
N ARG A 117 -29.61 -11.47 13.23
CA ARG A 117 -29.70 -12.89 13.61
C ARG A 117 -30.31 -13.08 15.00
N ARG A 118 -29.94 -12.25 15.97
CA ARG A 118 -30.49 -12.30 17.34
C ARG A 118 -31.96 -11.89 17.38
N LEU A 119 -32.34 -10.89 16.60
CA LEU A 119 -33.74 -10.48 16.46
C LEU A 119 -34.59 -11.57 15.81
N GLU A 120 -34.12 -12.20 14.72
CA GLU A 120 -34.80 -13.33 14.09
C GLU A 120 -34.94 -14.52 15.05
N ALA A 121 -33.88 -14.86 15.79
CA ALA A 121 -33.90 -15.94 16.78
C ALA A 121 -34.89 -15.69 17.93
N ALA A 122 -35.13 -14.42 18.27
CA ALA A 122 -36.14 -14.00 19.24
C ALA A 122 -37.56 -13.88 18.65
N GLY A 123 -37.76 -14.26 17.38
CA GLY A 123 -39.05 -14.20 16.70
C GLY A 123 -39.48 -12.80 16.26
N ARG A 124 -38.57 -11.82 16.26
CA ARG A 124 -38.87 -10.46 15.80
C ARG A 124 -38.83 -10.39 14.28
N THR A 125 -39.84 -9.77 13.68
CA THR A 125 -39.87 -9.51 12.24
C THR A 125 -38.79 -8.52 11.82
N VAL A 126 -37.72 -9.03 11.22
CA VAL A 126 -36.69 -8.26 10.53
C VAL A 126 -37.06 -8.22 9.05
N LEU A 127 -37.49 -7.06 8.54
CA LEU A 127 -37.90 -6.92 7.13
C LEU A 127 -36.72 -6.98 6.16
N GLY A 128 -35.54 -6.56 6.61
CA GLY A 128 -34.33 -6.57 5.80
C GLY A 128 -33.14 -5.98 6.54
N VAL A 129 -31.96 -6.25 6.01
CA VAL A 129 -30.69 -5.76 6.55
C VAL A 129 -29.96 -4.97 5.46
N ALA A 130 -29.69 -3.70 5.71
CA ALA A 130 -28.87 -2.86 4.84
C ALA A 130 -27.42 -2.87 5.34
N VAL A 131 -26.52 -3.47 4.58
CA VAL A 131 -25.07 -3.46 4.83
C VAL A 131 -24.43 -2.41 3.93
N ALA A 132 -24.01 -1.31 4.54
CA ALA A 132 -23.58 -0.11 3.85
C ALA A 132 -22.06 0.09 3.91
N ALA A 133 -21.46 0.52 2.81
CA ALA A 133 -20.04 0.91 2.72
C ALA A 133 -19.05 -0.18 3.22
N ALA A 134 -19.40 -1.46 3.06
CA ALA A 134 -18.59 -2.56 3.58
C ALA A 134 -18.76 -3.87 2.81
N PHE A 135 -17.68 -4.66 2.81
CA PHE A 135 -17.66 -6.06 2.41
C PHE A 135 -16.99 -6.91 3.48
N PRO A 136 -17.32 -8.21 3.59
CA PRO A 136 -16.65 -9.10 4.52
C PRO A 136 -15.13 -9.14 4.31
N THR A 137 -14.35 -9.11 5.38
CA THR A 137 -12.88 -9.22 5.34
C THR A 137 -12.43 -10.34 6.26
N THR A 138 -11.58 -11.24 5.77
CA THR A 138 -11.21 -12.49 6.45
C THR A 138 -9.71 -12.71 6.41
N ARG A 139 -9.18 -13.52 7.31
CA ARG A 139 -7.75 -13.90 7.31
C ARG A 139 -7.46 -15.11 6.43
N LEU A 140 -6.27 -15.12 5.82
CA LEU A 140 -5.75 -16.26 5.07
C LEU A 140 -5.72 -17.51 5.98
N PRO A 141 -6.24 -18.65 5.52
CA PRO A 141 -6.17 -19.89 6.27
C PRO A 141 -4.74 -20.45 6.32
N GLY A 142 -4.40 -21.22 7.37
CA GLY A 142 -3.13 -21.95 7.51
C GLY A 142 -2.05 -21.27 8.37
N PRO A 143 -0.78 -21.73 8.31
CA PRO A 143 0.30 -21.28 9.20
C PRO A 143 0.67 -19.79 9.05
N LEU A 144 0.28 -19.16 7.93
CA LEU A 144 0.47 -17.74 7.67
C LEU A 144 -0.39 -16.84 8.59
N ASP A 145 -1.52 -17.34 9.14
CA ASP A 145 -2.31 -16.58 10.13
C ASP A 145 -1.50 -16.34 11.41
N VAL A 146 -0.72 -17.33 11.85
CA VAL A 146 0.10 -17.24 13.08
C VAL A 146 1.17 -16.15 12.93
N LEU A 147 1.82 -16.08 11.76
CA LEU A 147 2.77 -15.01 11.43
C LEU A 147 2.09 -13.65 11.32
N ALA A 148 0.88 -13.58 10.74
CA ALA A 148 0.11 -12.34 10.65
C ALA A 148 -0.33 -11.81 12.02
N ARG A 149 -0.57 -12.68 13.01
CA ARG A 149 -0.86 -12.28 14.41
C ARG A 149 0.32 -11.60 15.09
N LEU A 150 1.53 -11.98 14.73
CA LEU A 150 2.78 -11.47 15.30
C LEU A 150 3.33 -10.25 14.53
N ALA A 151 2.83 -9.99 13.33
CA ALA A 151 3.28 -8.89 12.48
C ALA A 151 2.99 -7.51 13.11
N PRO A 152 4.02 -6.67 13.36
CA PRO A 152 3.86 -5.33 13.93
C PRO A 152 3.01 -4.37 13.08
N GLY A 153 2.82 -4.69 11.79
CA GLY A 153 2.17 -3.83 10.78
C GLY A 153 0.69 -3.50 10.99
N ARG A 154 0.03 -4.10 11.99
CA ARG A 154 -1.36 -3.76 12.37
C ARG A 154 -1.46 -2.58 13.35
N ARG A 155 -0.34 -2.10 13.89
CA ARG A 155 -0.30 -0.89 14.72
C ARG A 155 -0.11 0.33 13.83
N GLN A 156 -1.17 0.78 13.17
CA GLN A 156 -1.20 2.12 12.59
C GLN A 156 -1.19 3.15 13.73
N SER A 157 -0.50 4.29 13.56
CA SER A 157 -0.56 5.39 14.53
C SER A 157 -1.97 5.98 14.66
N ASP A 158 -2.32 6.55 15.83
CA ASP A 158 -3.63 7.19 16.05
C ASP A 158 -3.92 8.29 15.01
N ARG A 159 -2.86 9.00 14.63
CA ARG A 159 -2.90 10.03 13.62
C ARG A 159 -3.26 9.51 12.23
N THR A 160 -2.65 8.41 11.81
CA THR A 160 -2.92 7.80 10.50
C THR A 160 -4.40 7.43 10.37
N ILE A 161 -4.98 6.83 11.41
CA ILE A 161 -6.39 6.44 11.44
C ILE A 161 -7.31 7.66 11.30
N ALA A 162 -7.02 8.72 12.06
CA ALA A 162 -7.82 9.95 12.01
C ALA A 162 -7.71 10.66 10.64
N ASP A 163 -6.51 10.73 10.07
CA ASP A 163 -6.28 11.32 8.74
C ASP A 163 -7.03 10.52 7.65
N THR A 164 -7.04 9.19 7.72
CA THR A 164 -7.83 8.33 6.81
C THR A 164 -9.33 8.57 6.95
N LEU A 165 -9.87 8.64 8.17
CA LEU A 165 -11.29 8.91 8.37
C LEU A 165 -11.71 10.29 7.86
N ARG A 166 -10.85 11.31 8.00
CA ARG A 166 -11.06 12.64 7.37
C ARG A 166 -11.08 12.55 5.85
N LEU A 167 -10.10 11.86 5.26
CA LEU A 167 -10.02 11.70 3.80
C LEU A 167 -11.26 11.04 3.21
N LEU A 168 -11.86 10.12 3.95
CA LEU A 168 -13.09 9.44 3.54
C LEU A 168 -14.35 10.29 3.76
N GLY A 169 -14.26 11.44 4.45
CA GLY A 169 -15.40 12.32 4.76
C GLY A 169 -16.08 12.04 6.11
N GLY A 170 -15.48 11.23 6.98
CA GLY A 170 -16.08 10.80 8.26
C GLY A 170 -15.93 11.82 9.40
N LEU A 171 -14.99 12.75 9.25
CA LEU A 171 -14.63 13.77 10.24
C LEU A 171 -14.50 15.14 9.55
N GLY A 172 -15.12 16.17 10.11
CA GLY A 172 -15.06 17.54 9.58
C GLY A 172 -13.78 18.29 9.94
N GLU A 173 -13.41 18.35 11.22
CA GLU A 173 -12.28 19.15 11.72
C GLU A 173 -11.15 18.34 12.37
N GLU A 174 -10.04 19.03 12.69
CA GLU A 174 -8.95 18.47 13.49
C GLU A 174 -9.42 18.18 14.93
N LEU A 175 -9.36 16.91 15.34
CA LEU A 175 -9.76 16.48 16.69
C LEU A 175 -8.63 16.73 17.69
N PRO A 176 -8.94 17.13 18.94
CA PRO A 176 -7.99 17.15 20.05
C PRO A 176 -7.32 15.78 20.26
N GLU A 177 -6.09 15.78 20.78
CA GLU A 177 -5.28 14.56 20.93
C GLU A 177 -6.01 13.44 21.70
N ALA A 178 -6.63 13.77 22.83
CA ALA A 178 -7.35 12.81 23.66
C ALA A 178 -8.52 12.13 22.89
N HIS A 179 -9.32 12.93 22.18
CA HIS A 179 -10.42 12.40 21.35
C HIS A 179 -9.90 11.57 20.18
N ARG A 180 -8.76 11.93 19.62
CA ARG A 180 -8.11 11.18 18.55
C ARG A 180 -7.64 9.80 19.02
N THR A 181 -7.00 9.73 20.18
CA THR A 181 -6.55 8.46 20.77
C THR A 181 -7.74 7.57 21.12
N GLN A 182 -8.80 8.14 21.69
CA GLN A 182 -10.03 7.40 21.98
C GLN A 182 -10.67 6.84 20.69
N LEU A 183 -10.85 7.69 19.67
CA LEU A 183 -11.41 7.27 18.37
C LEU A 183 -10.57 6.16 17.74
N ALA A 184 -9.25 6.35 17.67
CA ALA A 184 -8.34 5.36 17.08
C ALA A 184 -8.36 4.03 17.84
N ARG A 185 -8.46 4.05 19.18
CA ARG A 185 -8.63 2.84 20.00
C ARG A 185 -9.92 2.11 19.63
N ALA A 186 -11.04 2.83 19.52
CA ALA A 186 -12.34 2.26 19.19
C ALA A 186 -12.37 1.70 17.75
N VAL A 187 -11.85 2.43 16.76
CA VAL A 187 -11.76 1.98 15.36
C VAL A 187 -10.96 0.70 15.23
N ARG A 188 -9.78 0.60 15.87
CA ARG A 188 -8.96 -0.62 15.85
C ARG A 188 -9.68 -1.81 16.47
N HIS A 189 -10.39 -1.58 17.57
CA HIS A 189 -11.18 -2.61 18.24
C HIS A 189 -12.29 -3.12 17.31
N ASP A 190 -13.12 -2.22 16.77
CA ASP A 190 -14.25 -2.57 15.91
C ASP A 190 -13.79 -3.32 14.66
N ALA A 191 -12.73 -2.83 14.00
CA ALA A 191 -12.19 -3.47 12.80
C ALA A 191 -11.65 -4.87 13.11
N ARG A 192 -10.99 -5.05 14.26
CA ARG A 192 -10.49 -6.36 14.70
C ARG A 192 -11.64 -7.32 14.98
N GLU A 193 -12.66 -6.88 15.71
CA GLU A 193 -13.80 -7.73 16.07
C GLU A 193 -14.61 -8.15 14.84
N GLY A 194 -14.84 -7.22 13.89
CA GLY A 194 -15.48 -7.55 12.61
C GLY A 194 -14.68 -8.58 11.80
N GLU A 195 -13.36 -8.37 11.64
CA GLU A 195 -12.49 -9.33 10.95
C GLU A 195 -12.49 -10.72 11.61
N LEU A 196 -12.44 -10.77 12.96
CA LEU A 196 -12.49 -12.02 13.71
C LEU A 196 -13.82 -12.75 13.50
N SER A 197 -14.95 -12.04 13.52
CA SER A 197 -16.27 -12.61 13.28
C SER A 197 -16.36 -13.22 11.88
N TYR A 198 -16.02 -12.45 10.84
CA TYR A 198 -16.04 -12.98 9.47
C TYR A 198 -15.10 -14.16 9.32
N THR A 199 -13.88 -14.08 9.87
CA THR A 199 -12.91 -15.17 9.78
C THR A 199 -13.44 -16.45 10.42
N ALA A 200 -14.04 -16.36 11.62
CA ALA A 200 -14.63 -17.50 12.30
C ALA A 200 -15.73 -18.16 11.43
N GLU A 201 -16.65 -17.35 10.90
CA GLU A 201 -17.77 -17.84 10.08
C GLU A 201 -17.32 -18.51 8.77
N TYR A 202 -16.34 -17.94 8.08
CA TYR A 202 -15.80 -18.54 6.84
C TYR A 202 -14.88 -19.74 7.08
N SER A 203 -14.32 -19.90 8.28
CA SER A 203 -13.44 -21.03 8.64
C SER A 203 -14.17 -22.26 9.16
N GLY A 204 -15.41 -22.10 9.65
CA GLY A 204 -16.27 -23.18 10.13
C GLY A 204 -17.06 -23.85 9.01
N GLU A 205 -18.32 -24.19 9.27
CA GLU A 205 -19.25 -24.76 8.29
C GLU A 205 -19.75 -23.75 7.24
N GLY A 206 -19.31 -22.50 7.34
CA GLY A 206 -19.77 -21.36 6.55
C GLY A 206 -20.70 -20.44 7.33
N PRO A 207 -20.92 -19.19 6.86
CA PRO A 207 -21.82 -18.26 7.51
C PRO A 207 -23.26 -18.78 7.51
N ARG A 208 -23.98 -18.63 8.62
CA ARG A 208 -25.41 -18.96 8.70
C ARG A 208 -26.25 -17.88 8.00
N PRO A 209 -27.02 -18.19 6.95
CA PRO A 209 -27.78 -17.16 6.24
C PRO A 209 -28.93 -16.61 7.11
N LEU A 210 -29.14 -15.30 7.01
CA LEU A 210 -30.33 -14.61 7.49
C LEU A 210 -31.55 -15.02 6.65
N ALA A 211 -32.72 -15.07 7.30
CA ALA A 211 -33.99 -15.20 6.58
C ALA A 211 -34.38 -13.87 5.92
N ALA A 212 -34.06 -12.76 6.57
CA ALA A 212 -34.26 -11.41 6.06
C ALA A 212 -33.35 -11.15 4.83
N PRO A 213 -33.88 -10.47 3.80
CA PRO A 213 -33.10 -10.07 2.63
C PRO A 213 -32.02 -9.05 3.00
N ILE A 214 -30.88 -9.13 2.31
CA ILE A 214 -29.76 -8.19 2.48
C ILE A 214 -29.73 -7.21 1.31
N CYS A 215 -29.68 -5.91 1.60
CA CYS A 215 -29.32 -4.88 0.62
C CYS A 215 -27.90 -4.39 0.87
N VAL A 216 -27.03 -4.60 -0.10
CA VAL A 216 -25.68 -4.04 -0.12
C VAL A 216 -25.76 -2.62 -0.64
N VAL A 217 -25.47 -1.64 0.21
CA VAL A 217 -25.54 -0.22 -0.15
C VAL A 217 -24.13 0.34 -0.30
N VAL A 218 -23.80 0.88 -1.47
CA VAL A 218 -22.47 1.42 -1.77
C VAL A 218 -22.57 2.82 -2.34
N GLY A 219 -21.55 3.65 -2.09
CA GLY A 219 -21.41 4.93 -2.76
C GLY A 219 -20.82 4.75 -4.17
N ALA A 220 -21.35 5.45 -5.17
CA ALA A 220 -20.80 5.41 -6.53
C ALA A 220 -19.33 5.87 -6.59
N ASP A 221 -18.95 6.78 -5.69
CA ASP A 221 -17.62 7.39 -5.59
C ASP A 221 -16.87 6.94 -4.32
N ASP A 222 -17.30 5.84 -3.68
CA ASP A 222 -16.66 5.31 -2.47
C ASP A 222 -15.41 4.46 -2.84
N PRO A 223 -14.19 4.92 -2.52
CA PRO A 223 -12.96 4.19 -2.84
C PRO A 223 -12.80 2.89 -2.05
N ILE A 224 -13.45 2.76 -0.88
CA ILE A 224 -13.37 1.55 -0.06
C ILE A 224 -14.21 0.42 -0.67
N THR A 225 -15.29 0.78 -1.35
CA THR A 225 -16.18 -0.17 -2.03
C THR A 225 -16.06 -0.13 -3.54
N GLU A 226 -14.93 0.35 -4.11
CA GLU A 226 -14.74 0.48 -5.57
C GLU A 226 -15.02 -0.82 -6.34
N PHE A 227 -14.75 -1.98 -5.72
CA PHE A 227 -15.00 -3.31 -6.30
C PHE A 227 -16.42 -3.82 -6.04
N TYR A 228 -17.41 -2.96 -5.79
CA TYR A 228 -18.78 -3.38 -5.53
C TYR A 228 -19.41 -4.25 -6.63
N PRO A 229 -19.13 -4.07 -7.95
CA PRO A 229 -19.68 -4.96 -8.97
C PRO A 229 -19.19 -6.40 -8.81
N GLU A 230 -17.98 -6.57 -8.28
CA GLU A 230 -17.35 -7.87 -8.08
C GLU A 230 -17.59 -8.42 -6.66
N ARG A 231 -17.84 -7.59 -5.66
CA ARG A 231 -17.85 -8.01 -4.25
C ARG A 231 -19.22 -8.07 -3.60
N ALA A 232 -20.25 -7.43 -4.16
CA ALA A 232 -21.58 -7.44 -3.56
C ALA A 232 -22.15 -8.86 -3.39
N HIS A 233 -21.79 -9.80 -4.28
CA HIS A 233 -22.18 -11.21 -4.17
C HIS A 233 -21.62 -11.92 -2.92
N GLU A 234 -20.55 -11.42 -2.30
CA GLU A 234 -19.96 -12.02 -1.09
C GLU A 234 -20.96 -12.05 0.07
N TRP A 235 -21.90 -11.09 0.09
CA TRP A 235 -22.99 -11.04 1.06
C TRP A 235 -24.02 -12.17 0.87
N GLY A 236 -24.01 -12.87 -0.27
CA GLY A 236 -24.84 -14.07 -0.50
C GLY A 236 -24.48 -15.23 0.42
N ALA A 237 -23.31 -15.21 1.05
CA ALA A 237 -22.99 -16.15 2.12
C ALA A 237 -23.81 -15.89 3.40
N PHE A 238 -24.26 -14.65 3.64
CA PHE A 238 -24.92 -14.23 4.87
C PHE A 238 -26.43 -14.06 4.73
N GLY A 239 -26.99 -14.12 3.52
CA GLY A 239 -28.42 -13.98 3.28
C GLY A 239 -28.88 -14.77 2.07
N SER A 240 -30.09 -15.31 2.14
CA SER A 240 -30.71 -16.07 1.04
C SER A 240 -31.04 -15.21 -0.18
N THR A 241 -31.16 -13.90 0.00
CA THR A 241 -31.47 -12.94 -1.06
C THR A 241 -30.61 -11.69 -0.86
N VAL A 242 -29.92 -11.28 -1.93
CA VAL A 242 -29.04 -10.11 -1.92
C VAL A 242 -29.41 -9.16 -3.05
N ASP A 243 -29.55 -7.89 -2.70
CA ASP A 243 -29.79 -6.78 -3.63
C ASP A 243 -28.64 -5.78 -3.54
N LEU A 244 -28.33 -5.09 -4.64
CA LEU A 244 -27.32 -4.03 -4.69
C LEU A 244 -27.99 -2.66 -4.91
N ALA A 245 -27.65 -1.69 -4.07
CA ALA A 245 -28.06 -0.30 -4.21
C ALA A 245 -26.83 0.61 -4.28
N VAL A 246 -26.71 1.38 -5.35
CA VAL A 246 -25.61 2.33 -5.56
C VAL A 246 -26.13 3.74 -5.35
N VAL A 247 -25.58 4.47 -4.38
CA VAL A 247 -25.93 5.86 -4.07
C VAL A 247 -25.19 6.78 -5.05
N PRO A 248 -25.90 7.48 -5.97
CA PRO A 248 -25.26 8.36 -6.94
C PRO A 248 -24.55 9.53 -6.25
N GLY A 249 -23.32 9.84 -6.66
CA GLY A 249 -22.52 10.91 -6.04
C GLY A 249 -22.08 10.62 -4.59
N GLY A 250 -22.29 9.38 -4.11
CA GLY A 250 -21.99 8.97 -2.74
C GLY A 250 -20.53 8.61 -2.55
N GLY A 251 -19.83 9.31 -1.66
CA GLY A 251 -18.55 8.86 -1.08
C GLY A 251 -18.75 7.84 0.06
N HIS A 252 -17.73 7.55 0.86
CA HIS A 252 -17.82 6.50 1.91
C HIS A 252 -18.92 6.76 2.94
N PHE A 253 -19.05 8.01 3.42
CA PHE A 253 -20.06 8.39 4.42
C PHE A 253 -21.34 8.98 3.79
N PHE A 254 -21.95 8.25 2.85
CA PHE A 254 -23.15 8.70 2.12
C PHE A 254 -24.44 8.80 2.96
N GLN A 255 -24.41 8.37 4.22
CA GLN A 255 -25.46 8.55 5.23
C GLN A 255 -25.48 9.95 5.87
N ARG A 256 -24.65 10.87 5.37
CA ARG A 256 -24.59 12.27 5.78
C ARG A 256 -24.58 13.19 4.56
N GLY A 257 -24.88 14.47 4.78
CA GLY A 257 -24.84 15.51 3.78
C GLY A 257 -25.90 15.38 2.69
N THR A 258 -25.52 15.75 1.48
CA THR A 258 -26.41 15.90 0.32
C THR A 258 -26.88 14.58 -0.29
N THR A 259 -26.27 13.45 0.07
CA THR A 259 -26.60 12.12 -0.49
C THR A 259 -27.68 11.38 0.30
N VAL A 260 -28.04 11.87 1.50
CA VAL A 260 -29.06 11.27 2.37
C VAL A 260 -30.42 11.08 1.68
N PRO A 261 -30.96 12.05 0.91
CA PRO A 261 -32.23 11.85 0.19
C PRO A 261 -32.18 10.69 -0.82
N ALA A 262 -31.05 10.52 -1.52
CA ALA A 262 -30.87 9.43 -2.47
C ALA A 262 -30.80 8.07 -1.73
N LEU A 263 -30.06 8.01 -0.63
CA LEU A 263 -30.00 6.83 0.24
C LEU A 263 -31.40 6.43 0.75
N LEU A 264 -32.17 7.38 1.29
CA LEU A 264 -33.49 7.11 1.85
C LEU A 264 -34.49 6.63 0.79
N ARG A 265 -34.43 7.21 -0.43
CA ARG A 265 -35.23 6.74 -1.57
C ARG A 265 -34.90 5.29 -1.91
N LEU A 266 -33.61 4.97 -2.04
CA LEU A 266 -33.17 3.61 -2.33
C LEU A 266 -33.64 2.64 -1.23
N LEU A 267 -33.49 2.99 0.04
CA LEU A 267 -33.96 2.15 1.15
C LEU A 267 -35.48 1.96 1.12
N ARG A 268 -36.25 3.01 0.84
CA ARG A 268 -37.72 2.93 0.78
C ARG A 268 -38.19 1.96 -0.32
N GLU A 269 -37.59 2.04 -1.51
CA GLU A 269 -37.88 1.10 -2.60
C GLU A 269 -37.64 -0.36 -2.18
N ARG A 270 -36.57 -0.65 -1.42
CA ARG A 270 -36.28 -2.02 -0.97
C ARG A 270 -37.25 -2.47 0.12
N VAL A 271 -37.56 -1.59 1.07
CA VAL A 271 -38.55 -1.87 2.13
C VAL A 271 -39.90 -2.22 1.53
N ASP A 272 -40.38 -1.45 0.55
CA ASP A 272 -41.67 -1.70 -0.09
C ASP A 272 -41.69 -3.06 -0.81
N ARG A 273 -40.59 -3.41 -1.50
CA ARG A 273 -40.44 -4.74 -2.14
C ARG A 273 -40.36 -5.89 -1.14
N TRP A 274 -39.62 -5.72 -0.05
CA TRP A 274 -39.53 -6.74 0.99
C TRP A 274 -40.88 -7.01 1.65
N ARG A 275 -41.68 -5.96 1.87
CA ARG A 275 -43.08 -6.09 2.35
C ARG A 275 -43.96 -6.84 1.35
N ALA A 276 -43.74 -6.62 0.06
CA ALA A 276 -44.48 -7.29 -1.02
C ALA A 276 -43.98 -8.71 -1.34
N GLY A 277 -42.85 -9.15 -0.76
CA GLY A 277 -42.23 -10.45 -1.07
C GLY A 277 -41.65 -10.51 -2.50
N GLU A 278 -41.28 -9.37 -3.07
CA GLU A 278 -40.76 -9.28 -4.44
C GLU A 278 -39.27 -9.63 -4.54
N PRO A 279 -38.80 -10.16 -5.69
CA PRO A 279 -37.38 -10.48 -5.91
C PRO A 279 -36.49 -9.22 -5.88
N PRO A 280 -35.16 -9.39 -5.71
CA PRO A 280 -34.22 -8.26 -5.69
C PRO A 280 -34.21 -7.49 -7.01
N LEU A 281 -34.05 -6.17 -6.94
CA LEU A 281 -34.04 -5.27 -8.11
C LEU A 281 -32.78 -5.42 -8.95
N SER A 282 -31.65 -5.63 -8.28
CA SER A 282 -30.32 -5.63 -8.84
C SER A 282 -29.51 -6.71 -8.13
N PRO A 283 -29.79 -8.00 -8.43
CA PRO A 283 -29.00 -9.09 -7.87
C PRO A 283 -27.52 -8.91 -8.26
N PRO A 284 -26.59 -9.06 -7.31
CA PRO A 284 -25.19 -8.86 -7.61
C PRO A 284 -24.67 -9.93 -8.58
N ALA A 285 -23.84 -9.50 -9.54
CA ALA A 285 -23.18 -10.42 -10.44
C ALA A 285 -22.26 -11.37 -9.65
N THR A 286 -22.26 -12.65 -10.00
CA THR A 286 -21.34 -13.64 -9.41
C THR A 286 -20.13 -13.75 -10.34
N PRO A 287 -18.97 -13.17 -10.01
CA PRO A 287 -17.79 -13.29 -10.85
C PRO A 287 -17.26 -14.72 -10.84
N PRO A 288 -16.51 -15.13 -11.88
CA PRO A 288 -15.83 -16.42 -11.88
C PRO A 288 -14.91 -16.56 -10.65
N PRO A 289 -14.85 -17.74 -10.02
CA PRO A 289 -14.17 -17.90 -8.74
C PRO A 289 -12.65 -17.73 -8.88
N ALA A 290 -12.11 -16.72 -8.20
CA ALA A 290 -10.68 -16.59 -7.98
C ALA A 290 -10.19 -17.66 -6.97
N ARG A 291 -9.05 -18.29 -7.24
CA ARG A 291 -8.49 -19.37 -6.39
C ARG A 291 -7.14 -18.96 -5.83
N LEU A 292 -6.98 -19.10 -4.51
CA LEU A 292 -5.71 -18.84 -3.83
C LEU A 292 -4.56 -19.71 -4.34
N SER A 293 -4.83 -20.94 -4.79
CA SER A 293 -3.83 -21.81 -5.41
C SER A 293 -3.26 -21.21 -6.70
N THR A 294 -4.13 -20.62 -7.53
CA THR A 294 -3.74 -19.95 -8.77
C THR A 294 -2.88 -18.72 -8.49
N PHE A 295 -3.29 -17.90 -7.52
CA PHE A 295 -2.49 -16.79 -7.02
C PHE A 295 -1.11 -17.26 -6.53
N GLY A 296 -1.06 -18.35 -5.74
CA GLY A 296 0.19 -18.89 -5.18
C GLY A 296 1.18 -19.36 -6.24
N VAL A 297 0.73 -20.10 -7.25
CA VAL A 297 1.59 -20.60 -8.34
C VAL A 297 2.19 -19.45 -9.15
N VAL A 298 1.35 -18.49 -9.58
CA VAL A 298 1.83 -17.33 -10.36
C VAL A 298 2.77 -16.47 -9.51
N THR A 299 2.41 -16.20 -8.25
CA THR A 299 3.22 -15.36 -7.35
C THR A 299 4.59 -15.98 -7.09
N LEU A 300 4.65 -17.28 -6.84
CA LEU A 300 5.92 -17.97 -6.61
C LEU A 300 6.81 -17.91 -7.87
N GLY A 301 6.26 -18.19 -9.05
CA GLY A 301 7.00 -18.10 -10.31
C GLY A 301 7.57 -16.70 -10.57
N GLN A 302 6.76 -15.66 -10.38
CA GLN A 302 7.17 -14.27 -10.61
C GLN A 302 8.21 -13.78 -9.58
N LEU A 303 8.09 -14.17 -8.31
CA LEU A 303 9.07 -13.83 -7.28
C LEU A 303 10.42 -14.52 -7.52
N ILE A 304 10.42 -15.78 -7.94
CA ILE A 304 11.65 -16.51 -8.29
C ILE A 304 12.36 -15.84 -9.48
N SER A 305 11.63 -15.46 -10.53
CA SER A 305 12.18 -14.73 -11.68
C SER A 305 12.75 -13.36 -11.29
N LEU A 306 12.08 -12.64 -10.38
CA LEU A 306 12.60 -11.36 -9.88
C LEU A 306 13.93 -11.53 -9.14
N ILE A 307 14.08 -12.59 -8.34
CA ILE A 307 15.33 -12.93 -7.66
C ILE A 307 16.42 -13.25 -8.69
N GLY A 308 16.12 -14.09 -9.70
CA GLY A 308 17.03 -14.42 -10.80
C GLY A 308 17.57 -13.18 -11.51
N THR A 309 16.68 -12.27 -11.88
CA THR A 309 17.05 -11.02 -12.57
C THR A 309 17.92 -10.13 -11.68
N GLY A 310 17.62 -10.07 -10.37
CA GLY A 310 18.43 -9.37 -9.39
C GLY A 310 19.85 -9.94 -9.28
N LEU A 311 19.97 -11.28 -9.27
CA LEU A 311 21.25 -11.99 -9.25
C LEU A 311 22.09 -11.68 -10.49
N THR A 312 21.50 -11.77 -11.68
CA THR A 312 22.20 -11.46 -12.94
C THR A 312 22.63 -10.01 -13.01
N THR A 313 21.76 -9.07 -12.61
CA THR A 313 22.09 -7.64 -12.62
C THR A 313 23.29 -7.35 -11.70
N PHE A 314 23.30 -7.94 -10.51
CA PHE A 314 24.43 -7.84 -9.59
C PHE A 314 25.70 -8.47 -10.18
N ALA A 315 25.61 -9.70 -10.70
CA ALA A 315 26.74 -10.42 -11.27
C ALA A 315 27.36 -9.71 -12.48
N LEU A 316 26.53 -9.15 -13.36
CA LEU A 316 26.97 -8.34 -14.49
C LEU A 316 27.71 -7.09 -14.03
N GLY A 317 27.20 -6.39 -13.02
CA GLY A 317 27.88 -5.23 -12.44
C GLY A 317 29.25 -5.57 -11.88
N VAL A 318 29.35 -6.61 -11.04
CA VAL A 318 30.62 -7.07 -10.45
C VAL A 318 31.60 -7.50 -11.53
N TRP A 319 31.15 -8.32 -12.49
CA TRP A 319 31.99 -8.82 -13.57
C TRP A 319 32.54 -7.69 -14.46
N THR A 320 31.70 -6.71 -14.80
CA THR A 320 32.13 -5.56 -15.60
C THR A 320 33.18 -4.72 -14.87
N TYR A 321 32.98 -4.48 -13.57
CA TYR A 321 33.98 -3.75 -12.78
C TYR A 321 35.30 -4.54 -12.67
N GLN A 322 35.24 -5.84 -12.35
CA GLN A 322 36.44 -6.69 -12.26
C GLN A 322 37.20 -6.80 -13.59
N ARG A 323 36.48 -6.84 -14.73
CA ARG A 323 37.10 -6.98 -16.05
C ARG A 323 37.69 -5.67 -16.57
N THR A 324 37.09 -4.53 -16.26
CA THR A 324 37.51 -3.22 -16.81
C THR A 324 38.35 -2.40 -15.85
N GLY A 325 38.19 -2.60 -14.54
CA GLY A 325 38.73 -1.74 -13.48
C GLY A 325 38.13 -0.32 -13.46
N ALA A 326 37.21 0.00 -14.38
CA ALA A 326 36.73 1.35 -14.62
C ALA A 326 35.36 1.58 -13.98
N VAL A 327 35.24 2.66 -13.19
CA VAL A 327 33.95 3.07 -12.61
C VAL A 327 32.97 3.48 -13.70
N THR A 328 33.48 4.05 -14.80
CA THR A 328 32.67 4.46 -15.95
C THR A 328 31.87 3.31 -16.58
N ALA A 329 32.46 2.12 -16.72
CA ALA A 329 31.76 0.98 -17.32
C ALA A 329 30.64 0.45 -16.40
N PHE A 330 30.89 0.41 -15.09
CA PHE A 330 29.88 0.04 -14.09
C PHE A 330 28.74 1.07 -14.05
N ALA A 331 29.08 2.36 -14.05
CA ALA A 331 28.11 3.45 -14.06
C ALA A 331 27.22 3.42 -15.31
N ALA A 332 27.76 3.04 -16.47
CA ALA A 332 26.98 2.83 -17.68
C ALA A 332 25.96 1.70 -17.53
N ILE A 333 26.33 0.54 -16.95
CA ILE A 333 25.38 -0.54 -16.65
C ILE A 333 24.23 -0.03 -15.77
N ALA A 334 24.56 0.69 -14.69
CA ALA A 334 23.55 1.25 -13.78
C ALA A 334 22.62 2.25 -14.50
N ALA A 335 23.16 3.09 -15.39
CA ALA A 335 22.39 4.04 -16.20
C ALA A 335 21.44 3.34 -17.18
N PHE A 336 21.92 2.36 -17.94
CA PHE A 336 21.06 1.55 -18.81
C PHE A 336 20.06 0.70 -18.02
N GLY A 337 20.33 0.40 -16.76
CA GLY A 337 19.41 -0.30 -15.85
C GLY A 337 18.24 0.54 -15.37
N ILE A 338 18.30 1.87 -15.45
CA ILE A 338 17.24 2.76 -14.94
C ILE A 338 16.67 3.72 -15.97
N LEU A 339 17.48 4.20 -16.93
CA LEU A 339 17.06 5.20 -17.91
C LEU A 339 15.88 4.69 -18.77
N PRO A 340 15.91 3.49 -19.36
CA PRO A 340 14.78 2.96 -20.13
C PRO A 340 13.53 2.80 -19.26
N ALA A 341 13.69 2.31 -18.02
CA ALA A 341 12.59 2.18 -17.08
C ALA A 341 11.91 3.51 -16.78
N VAL A 342 12.67 4.56 -16.47
CA VAL A 342 12.11 5.89 -16.16
C VAL A 342 11.40 6.48 -17.38
N LEU A 343 12.00 6.37 -18.58
CA LEU A 343 11.41 6.92 -19.80
C LEU A 343 10.13 6.19 -20.23
N THR A 344 10.04 4.89 -19.97
CA THR A 344 8.88 4.06 -20.35
C THR A 344 7.81 3.97 -19.26
N ALA A 345 8.08 4.41 -18.03
CA ALA A 345 7.15 4.31 -16.89
C ALA A 345 5.74 4.89 -17.14
N PRO A 346 5.56 6.08 -17.77
CA PRO A 346 4.22 6.59 -18.07
C PRO A 346 3.44 5.73 -19.06
N LEU A 347 4.14 5.12 -20.04
CA LEU A 347 3.53 4.20 -21.00
C LEU A 347 3.13 2.89 -20.33
N ALA A 348 3.97 2.38 -19.42
CA ALA A 348 3.74 1.11 -18.74
C ALA A 348 2.41 1.08 -17.97
N GLY A 349 2.08 2.14 -17.24
CA GLY A 349 0.79 2.25 -16.54
C GLY A 349 -0.39 2.23 -17.50
N ALA A 350 -0.32 3.00 -18.58
CA ALA A 350 -1.39 3.07 -19.57
C ALA A 350 -1.54 1.78 -20.41
N VAL A 351 -0.47 1.00 -20.60
CA VAL A 351 -0.52 -0.34 -21.20
C VAL A 351 -1.20 -1.33 -20.24
N ALA A 352 -0.86 -1.31 -18.95
CA ALA A 352 -1.53 -2.16 -17.95
C ALA A 352 -3.04 -1.86 -17.83
N ASP A 353 -3.43 -0.60 -18.07
CA ASP A 353 -4.81 -0.13 -18.11
C ASP A 353 -5.53 -0.41 -19.44
N ARG A 354 -4.86 -0.92 -20.48
CA ARG A 354 -5.48 -1.22 -21.79
C ARG A 354 -5.40 -2.67 -22.28
N PHE A 355 -4.43 -3.41 -21.79
CA PHE A 355 -4.15 -4.77 -22.24
C PHE A 355 -4.39 -5.76 -21.12
N ASP A 356 -4.70 -7.00 -21.51
CA ASP A 356 -4.81 -8.09 -20.57
C ASP A 356 -3.48 -8.28 -19.82
N ARG A 357 -3.55 -8.29 -18.48
CA ARG A 357 -2.38 -8.26 -17.59
C ARG A 357 -1.54 -9.53 -17.75
N ARG A 358 -2.17 -10.69 -17.99
CA ARG A 358 -1.46 -11.95 -18.28
C ARG A 358 -0.63 -11.83 -19.55
N THR A 359 -1.21 -11.27 -20.60
CA THR A 359 -0.55 -11.07 -21.89
C THR A 359 0.66 -10.16 -21.76
N VAL A 360 0.53 -9.04 -21.04
CA VAL A 360 1.65 -8.12 -20.77
C VAL A 360 2.78 -8.84 -20.02
N MET A 361 2.44 -9.62 -18.98
CA MET A 361 3.44 -10.38 -18.21
C MET A 361 4.14 -11.44 -19.06
N ILE A 362 3.42 -12.17 -19.92
CA ILE A 362 3.99 -13.16 -20.84
C ILE A 362 5.03 -12.51 -21.75
N TRP A 363 4.71 -11.37 -22.36
CA TRP A 363 5.67 -10.67 -23.22
C TRP A 363 6.90 -10.19 -22.46
N CYS A 364 6.72 -9.68 -21.24
CA CYS A 364 7.85 -9.26 -20.40
C CYS A 364 8.76 -10.43 -20.01
N ASP A 365 8.20 -11.62 -19.77
CA ASP A 365 8.96 -12.82 -19.42
C ASP A 365 9.65 -13.42 -20.64
N ILE A 366 9.02 -13.39 -21.82
CA ILE A 366 9.65 -13.76 -23.09
C ILE A 366 10.84 -12.83 -23.40
N THR A 367 10.66 -11.52 -23.25
CA THR A 367 11.74 -10.54 -23.47
C THR A 367 12.90 -10.78 -22.51
N GLY A 368 12.63 -11.03 -21.22
CA GLY A 368 13.66 -11.32 -20.23
C GLY A 368 14.38 -12.65 -20.49
N LEU A 369 13.63 -13.69 -20.86
CA LEU A 369 14.17 -15.00 -21.23
C LEU A 369 15.09 -14.88 -22.46
N ALA A 370 14.65 -14.21 -23.52
CA ALA A 370 15.41 -14.02 -24.74
C ALA A 370 16.70 -13.24 -24.49
N ALA A 371 16.64 -12.15 -23.69
CA ALA A 371 17.83 -11.40 -23.31
C ALA A 371 18.81 -12.29 -22.52
N SER A 372 18.34 -12.98 -21.48
CA SER A 372 19.19 -13.83 -20.62
C SER A 372 19.81 -15.00 -21.39
N ALA A 373 19.05 -15.64 -22.29
CA ALA A 373 19.54 -16.70 -23.15
C ALA A 373 20.58 -16.18 -24.15
N ALA A 374 20.41 -14.96 -24.67
CA ALA A 374 21.42 -14.31 -25.51
C ALA A 374 22.73 -14.05 -24.73
N ALA A 375 22.68 -13.56 -23.48
CA ALA A 375 23.90 -13.48 -22.65
C ALA A 375 24.55 -14.84 -22.46
N ALA A 376 23.75 -15.87 -22.14
CA ALA A 376 24.27 -17.21 -21.91
C ALA A 376 25.02 -17.73 -23.14
N GLY A 377 24.45 -17.55 -24.34
CA GLY A 377 25.09 -17.90 -25.61
C GLY A 377 26.36 -17.10 -25.92
N LEU A 378 26.34 -15.78 -25.68
CA LEU A 378 27.51 -14.91 -25.87
C LEU A 378 28.64 -15.22 -24.87
N LEU A 379 28.29 -15.59 -23.64
CA LEU A 379 29.24 -16.05 -22.63
C LEU A 379 29.87 -17.37 -23.02
N TRP A 380 29.04 -18.34 -23.45
CA TRP A 380 29.50 -19.66 -23.86
C TRP A 380 30.39 -19.63 -25.10
N SER A 381 30.10 -18.74 -26.04
CA SER A 381 30.93 -18.51 -27.24
C SER A 381 32.14 -17.61 -27.00
N HIS A 382 32.35 -17.10 -25.78
CA HIS A 382 33.40 -16.14 -25.43
C HIS A 382 33.40 -14.84 -26.26
N THR A 383 32.28 -14.49 -26.91
CA THR A 383 32.12 -13.28 -27.74
C THR A 383 31.47 -12.12 -26.98
N LEU A 384 31.19 -12.30 -25.69
CA LEU A 384 30.55 -11.28 -24.86
C LEU A 384 31.37 -9.98 -24.80
N ALA A 385 30.74 -8.89 -25.23
CA ALA A 385 31.30 -7.53 -25.22
C ALA A 385 30.45 -6.59 -24.36
N LEU A 386 31.04 -5.48 -23.88
CA LEU A 386 30.39 -4.57 -22.94
C LEU A 386 29.07 -3.97 -23.48
N TRP A 387 29.00 -3.66 -24.78
CA TRP A 387 27.79 -3.09 -25.37
C TRP A 387 26.61 -4.07 -25.37
N HIS A 388 26.88 -5.39 -25.46
CA HIS A 388 25.84 -6.41 -25.31
C HIS A 388 25.20 -6.34 -23.92
N LEU A 389 26.00 -6.12 -22.88
CA LEU A 389 25.52 -5.98 -21.51
C LEU A 389 24.63 -4.73 -21.35
N TYR A 390 25.04 -3.61 -21.94
CA TYR A 390 24.23 -2.38 -21.91
C TYR A 390 22.88 -2.58 -22.60
N ALA A 391 22.87 -3.19 -23.80
CA ALA A 391 21.64 -3.46 -24.54
C ALA A 391 20.70 -4.40 -23.76
N MET A 392 21.24 -5.47 -23.20
CA MET A 392 20.46 -6.44 -22.43
C MET A 392 19.85 -5.84 -21.16
N VAL A 393 20.65 -5.11 -20.39
CA VAL A 393 20.17 -4.43 -19.17
C VAL A 393 19.12 -3.38 -19.51
N ALA A 394 19.28 -2.67 -20.63
CA ALA A 394 18.29 -1.71 -21.09
C ALA A 394 16.94 -2.36 -21.46
N ILE A 395 16.98 -3.46 -22.21
CA ILE A 395 15.80 -4.21 -22.65
C ILE A 395 15.06 -4.81 -21.44
N THR A 396 15.78 -5.46 -20.53
CA THR A 396 15.20 -6.08 -19.33
C THR A 396 14.67 -5.03 -18.33
N SER A 397 15.32 -3.87 -18.23
CA SER A 397 14.85 -2.73 -17.45
C SER A 397 13.51 -2.18 -17.97
N ALA A 398 13.40 -1.99 -19.29
CA ALA A 398 12.16 -1.59 -19.93
C ALA A 398 11.05 -2.63 -19.67
N ALA A 399 11.30 -3.91 -19.96
CA ALA A 399 10.33 -4.99 -19.74
C ALA A 399 9.84 -5.05 -18.28
N THR A 400 10.75 -4.90 -17.30
CA THR A 400 10.39 -4.90 -15.87
C THR A 400 9.44 -3.75 -15.50
N THR A 401 9.57 -2.61 -16.17
CA THR A 401 8.70 -1.45 -15.95
C THR A 401 7.26 -1.71 -16.40
N PHE A 402 7.08 -2.43 -17.52
CA PHE A 402 5.75 -2.88 -17.96
C PHE A 402 5.20 -4.02 -17.09
N ARG A 403 6.09 -4.91 -16.61
CA ARG A 403 5.71 -6.06 -15.76
C ARG A 403 5.09 -5.63 -14.43
N GLN A 404 5.65 -4.60 -13.77
CA GLN A 404 5.25 -4.22 -12.42
C GLN A 404 3.75 -3.85 -12.27
N PRO A 405 3.17 -2.92 -13.06
CA PRO A 405 1.75 -2.60 -12.96
C PRO A 405 0.85 -3.77 -13.40
N ALA A 406 1.26 -4.54 -14.41
CA ALA A 406 0.53 -5.73 -14.84
C ALA A 406 0.47 -6.80 -13.73
N TYR A 407 1.57 -7.00 -13.01
CA TYR A 407 1.63 -7.95 -11.90
C TYR A 407 0.78 -7.52 -10.71
N LEU A 408 0.81 -6.25 -10.30
CA LEU A 408 -0.08 -5.73 -9.24
C LEU A 408 -1.56 -5.91 -9.61
N ALA A 409 -1.92 -5.64 -10.86
CA ALA A 409 -3.28 -5.86 -11.35
C ALA A 409 -3.65 -7.36 -11.39
N ALA A 410 -2.71 -8.23 -11.80
CA ALA A 410 -2.91 -9.69 -11.81
C ALA A 410 -3.18 -10.23 -10.39
N VAL A 411 -2.45 -9.77 -9.38
CA VAL A 411 -2.67 -10.14 -7.97
C VAL A 411 -4.12 -9.85 -7.56
N ALA A 412 -4.64 -8.68 -7.95
CA ALA A 412 -6.01 -8.28 -7.64
C ALA A 412 -7.10 -9.10 -8.34
N GLN A 413 -6.78 -9.80 -9.44
CA GLN A 413 -7.72 -10.66 -10.17
C GLN A 413 -7.60 -12.13 -9.81
N LEU A 414 -6.40 -12.59 -9.47
CA LEU A 414 -6.17 -13.98 -9.08
C LEU A 414 -6.58 -14.27 -7.63
N THR A 415 -6.72 -13.23 -6.81
CA THR A 415 -7.06 -13.34 -5.39
C THR A 415 -8.53 -13.04 -5.15
N PRO A 416 -9.26 -13.87 -4.38
CA PRO A 416 -10.54 -13.45 -3.80
C PRO A 416 -10.39 -12.12 -3.07
N LYS A 417 -11.24 -11.14 -3.38
CA LYS A 417 -11.06 -9.75 -2.92
C LYS A 417 -11.01 -9.62 -1.39
N ARG A 418 -11.69 -10.51 -0.66
CA ARG A 418 -11.60 -10.62 0.81
C ARG A 418 -10.19 -10.85 1.36
N TYR A 419 -9.27 -11.42 0.57
CA TYR A 419 -7.86 -11.65 0.93
C TYR A 419 -6.89 -10.68 0.25
N LEU A 420 -7.37 -9.69 -0.52
CA LEU A 420 -6.53 -8.85 -1.38
C LEU A 420 -5.41 -8.13 -0.61
N GLY A 421 -5.71 -7.57 0.57
CA GLY A 421 -4.71 -6.92 1.40
C GLY A 421 -3.60 -7.88 1.85
N GLN A 422 -3.93 -9.13 2.15
CA GLN A 422 -2.97 -10.15 2.57
C GLN A 422 -2.16 -10.67 1.38
N ALA A 423 -2.79 -10.86 0.21
CA ALA A 423 -2.08 -11.20 -1.03
C ALA A 423 -1.07 -10.11 -1.42
N ASN A 424 -1.46 -8.83 -1.35
CA ASN A 424 -0.54 -7.70 -1.54
C ASN A 424 0.59 -7.71 -0.50
N GLY A 425 0.30 -8.08 0.75
CA GLY A 425 1.31 -8.27 1.79
C GLY A 425 2.34 -9.35 1.43
N VAL A 426 1.89 -10.52 0.95
CA VAL A 426 2.78 -11.60 0.49
C VAL A 426 3.66 -11.15 -0.67
N VAL A 427 3.08 -10.47 -1.66
CA VAL A 427 3.81 -9.96 -2.83
C VAL A 427 4.84 -8.89 -2.41
N GLY A 428 4.46 -7.97 -1.53
CA GLY A 428 5.36 -6.94 -1.00
C GLY A 428 6.52 -7.54 -0.22
N LEU A 429 6.25 -8.48 0.69
CA LEU A 429 7.28 -9.20 1.44
C LEU A 429 8.20 -10.01 0.52
N GLY A 430 7.63 -10.73 -0.44
CA GLY A 430 8.37 -11.52 -1.42
C GLY A 430 9.30 -10.66 -2.28
N THR A 431 8.82 -9.50 -2.73
CA THR A 431 9.62 -8.55 -3.52
C THR A 431 10.77 -7.96 -2.70
N ALA A 432 10.50 -7.53 -1.46
CA ALA A 432 11.52 -6.94 -0.59
C ALA A 432 12.57 -7.95 -0.14
N SER A 433 12.13 -9.12 0.33
CA SER A 433 13.03 -10.21 0.72
C SER A 433 13.79 -10.77 -0.48
N GLY A 434 13.14 -10.91 -1.63
CA GLY A 434 13.78 -11.37 -2.87
C GLY A 434 14.91 -10.46 -3.32
N ALA A 435 14.73 -9.13 -3.25
CA ALA A 435 15.81 -8.19 -3.55
C ALA A 435 17.01 -8.33 -2.59
N MET A 436 16.76 -8.52 -1.29
CA MET A 436 17.81 -8.76 -0.30
C MET A 436 18.53 -10.09 -0.54
N VAL A 437 17.76 -11.16 -0.80
CA VAL A 437 18.26 -12.49 -1.11
C VAL A 437 19.13 -12.45 -2.37
N ALA A 438 18.69 -11.76 -3.43
CA ALA A 438 19.46 -11.60 -4.65
C ALA A 438 20.80 -10.89 -4.41
N GLN A 439 20.85 -9.86 -3.57
CA GLN A 439 22.11 -9.15 -3.28
C GLN A 439 23.09 -10.00 -2.46
N VAL A 440 22.61 -10.71 -1.44
CA VAL A 440 23.45 -11.58 -0.59
C VAL A 440 23.92 -12.81 -1.36
N LEU A 441 22.99 -13.54 -1.99
CA LEU A 441 23.31 -14.72 -2.79
C LEU A 441 24.11 -14.36 -4.03
N GLY A 442 23.92 -13.17 -4.62
CA GLY A 442 24.70 -12.72 -5.77
C GLY A 442 26.19 -12.65 -5.47
N GLY A 443 26.58 -12.09 -4.32
CA GLY A 443 27.98 -12.04 -3.87
C GLY A 443 28.61 -13.42 -3.71
N ILE A 444 27.83 -14.41 -3.25
CA ILE A 444 28.28 -15.79 -3.03
C ILE A 444 28.33 -16.57 -4.35
N LEU A 445 27.26 -16.51 -5.15
CA LEU A 445 27.10 -17.26 -6.39
C LEU A 445 28.08 -16.82 -7.47
N VAL A 446 28.40 -15.53 -7.57
CA VAL A 446 29.42 -15.05 -8.51
C VAL A 446 30.78 -15.71 -8.23
N VAL A 447 31.12 -15.95 -6.96
CA VAL A 447 32.36 -16.65 -6.59
C VAL A 447 32.24 -18.17 -6.81
N ALA A 448 31.08 -18.76 -6.47
CA ALA A 448 30.90 -20.21 -6.49
C ALA A 448 30.69 -20.80 -7.91
N VAL A 449 29.89 -20.14 -8.74
CA VAL A 449 29.48 -20.65 -10.08
C VAL A 449 29.83 -19.71 -11.23
N GLY A 450 30.43 -18.55 -10.94
CA GLY A 450 30.81 -17.56 -11.94
C GLY A 450 29.61 -16.87 -12.61
N LEU A 451 29.90 -15.93 -13.51
CA LEU A 451 28.86 -15.20 -14.26
C LEU A 451 28.00 -16.14 -15.13
N GLY A 452 28.61 -17.14 -15.77
CA GLY A 452 27.91 -18.09 -16.63
C GLY A 452 26.83 -18.88 -15.88
N GLY A 453 27.14 -19.38 -14.67
CA GLY A 453 26.18 -20.10 -13.83
C GLY A 453 25.02 -19.21 -13.39
N VAL A 454 25.29 -17.95 -13.02
CA VAL A 454 24.25 -17.00 -12.61
C VAL A 454 23.30 -16.67 -13.77
N VAL A 455 23.83 -16.44 -14.97
CA VAL A 455 23.00 -16.13 -16.15
C VAL A 455 22.13 -17.33 -16.55
N TRP A 456 22.65 -18.55 -16.49
CA TRP A 456 21.86 -19.76 -16.73
C TRP A 456 20.75 -19.97 -15.69
N LEU A 457 21.05 -19.69 -14.42
CA LEU A 457 20.04 -19.72 -13.37
C LEU A 457 18.88 -18.77 -13.71
N ASP A 458 19.19 -17.55 -14.17
CA ASP A 458 18.18 -16.56 -14.55
C ASP A 458 17.33 -17.02 -15.74
N VAL A 459 17.94 -17.61 -16.78
CA VAL A 459 17.23 -18.25 -17.90
C VAL A 459 16.22 -19.28 -17.39
N VAL A 460 16.62 -20.15 -16.46
CA VAL A 460 15.72 -21.15 -15.86
C VAL A 460 14.60 -20.49 -15.07
N THR A 461 14.89 -19.44 -14.30
CA THR A 461 13.85 -18.72 -13.53
C THR A 461 12.83 -18.02 -14.42
N TYR A 462 13.25 -17.40 -15.54
CA TYR A 462 12.36 -16.82 -16.54
C TYR A 462 11.49 -17.89 -17.22
N ALA A 463 12.08 -19.01 -17.60
CA ALA A 463 11.34 -20.12 -18.21
C ALA A 463 10.30 -20.70 -17.26
N ALA A 464 10.64 -20.86 -15.97
CA ALA A 464 9.71 -21.30 -14.94
C ALA A 464 8.55 -20.30 -14.75
N ALA A 465 8.85 -19.00 -14.64
CA ALA A 465 7.83 -17.96 -14.54
C ALA A 465 6.88 -17.94 -15.75
N LEU A 466 7.42 -18.00 -16.96
CA LEU A 466 6.63 -18.10 -18.20
C LEU A 466 5.76 -19.35 -18.21
N ALA A 467 6.30 -20.51 -17.82
CA ALA A 467 5.53 -21.76 -17.75
C ALA A 467 4.35 -21.64 -16.77
N THR A 468 4.51 -20.98 -15.62
CA THR A 468 3.39 -20.75 -14.70
C THR A 468 2.29 -19.88 -15.33
N LEU A 469 2.65 -18.86 -16.09
CA LEU A 469 1.68 -17.99 -16.78
C LEU A 469 0.96 -18.70 -17.92
N LEU A 470 1.64 -19.59 -18.64
CA LEU A 470 1.05 -20.39 -19.71
C LEU A 470 0.11 -21.47 -19.17
N ALA A 471 0.45 -22.09 -18.04
CA ALA A 471 -0.35 -23.14 -17.39
C ALA A 471 -1.62 -22.60 -16.72
N VAL A 472 -1.61 -21.36 -16.24
CA VAL A 472 -2.71 -20.77 -15.46
C VAL A 472 -3.66 -19.95 -16.34
N ARG A 473 -4.97 -20.14 -16.17
CA ARG A 473 -6.01 -19.28 -16.75
C ARG A 473 -6.38 -18.15 -15.79
N PHE A 474 -6.39 -16.93 -16.31
CA PHE A 474 -6.81 -15.74 -15.55
C PHE A 474 -8.35 -15.60 -15.67
N PRO A 475 -9.08 -15.34 -14.57
CA PRO A 475 -10.52 -15.10 -14.62
C PRO A 475 -10.84 -13.87 -15.48
N ASP A 476 -11.70 -13.98 -16.48
CA ASP A 476 -12.13 -12.81 -17.26
C ASP A 476 -13.11 -11.97 -16.41
N LEU A 477 -12.64 -10.81 -15.93
CA LEU A 477 -13.41 -9.90 -15.09
C LEU A 477 -14.01 -8.73 -15.89
N GLY A 478 -14.06 -8.82 -17.22
CA GLY A 478 -14.67 -7.77 -18.04
C GLY A 478 -13.82 -6.50 -18.00
N PHE A 479 -12.72 -6.52 -18.74
CA PHE A 479 -11.85 -5.37 -18.84
C PHE A 479 -12.55 -4.22 -19.57
N VAL A 480 -12.87 -3.14 -18.85
CA VAL A 480 -13.41 -1.92 -19.48
C VAL A 480 -12.27 -1.20 -20.19
N ARG A 481 -12.18 -1.39 -21.51
CA ARG A 481 -11.30 -0.58 -22.36
C ARG A 481 -11.68 0.88 -22.19
N ARG A 482 -10.75 1.70 -21.72
CA ARG A 482 -10.92 3.15 -21.70
C ARG A 482 -10.78 3.71 -23.11
N ASP A 483 -11.83 4.35 -23.60
CA ASP A 483 -11.82 5.05 -24.88
C ASP A 483 -11.08 6.38 -24.76
N GLY A 484 -9.94 6.50 -25.43
CA GLY A 484 -9.16 7.74 -25.51
C GLY A 484 -7.70 7.51 -25.96
N PRO A 485 -6.95 8.56 -26.34
CA PRO A 485 -5.53 8.44 -26.71
C PRO A 485 -4.63 8.33 -25.48
N LEU A 486 -3.71 7.36 -25.49
CA LEU A 486 -2.67 7.12 -24.47
C LEU A 486 -1.92 8.41 -24.07
N LEU A 487 -1.56 9.22 -25.06
CA LEU A 487 -0.84 10.48 -24.84
C LEU A 487 -1.64 11.51 -24.03
N ARG A 488 -2.98 11.50 -24.12
CA ARG A 488 -3.83 12.43 -23.35
C ARG A 488 -3.82 12.09 -21.87
N GLU A 489 -3.74 10.80 -21.51
CA GLU A 489 -3.65 10.35 -20.12
C GLU A 489 -2.32 10.75 -19.47
N VAL A 490 -1.21 10.58 -20.20
CA VAL A 490 0.12 11.03 -19.75
C VAL A 490 0.17 12.55 -19.61
N ALA A 491 -0.40 13.29 -20.58
CA ALA A 491 -0.47 14.75 -20.54
C ALA A 491 -1.29 15.28 -19.36
N ALA A 492 -2.33 14.56 -18.91
CA ALA A 492 -3.13 14.96 -17.76
C ALA A 492 -2.33 14.93 -16.45
N GLY A 493 -1.52 13.88 -16.23
CA GLY A 493 -0.64 13.79 -15.05
C GLY A 493 0.40 14.91 -15.00
N TRP A 494 0.98 15.26 -16.16
CA TRP A 494 1.90 16.39 -16.29
C TRP A 494 1.23 17.74 -16.00
N ARG A 495 0.07 18.02 -16.62
CA ARG A 495 -0.66 19.28 -16.43
C ARG A 495 -1.03 19.49 -14.97
N PHE A 496 -1.52 18.45 -14.29
CA PHE A 496 -1.85 18.52 -12.88
C PHE A 496 -0.65 18.93 -12.00
N LEU A 497 0.53 18.38 -12.26
CA LEU A 497 1.75 18.74 -11.54
C LEU A 497 2.20 20.17 -11.87
N ALA A 498 2.11 20.57 -13.13
CA ALA A 498 2.49 21.90 -13.60
C ALA A 498 1.61 23.02 -12.98
N GLU A 499 0.32 22.76 -12.80
CA GLU A 499 -0.61 23.67 -12.13
C GLU A 499 -0.32 23.82 -10.63
N ARG A 500 0.30 22.80 -10.00
CA ARG A 500 0.60 22.77 -8.56
C ARG A 500 2.08 23.03 -8.29
N ARG A 501 2.47 24.30 -8.36
CA ARG A 501 3.85 24.79 -8.14
C ARG A 501 4.57 24.15 -6.93
N GLY A 502 3.89 23.96 -5.80
CA GLY A 502 4.48 23.34 -4.61
C GLY A 502 4.81 21.85 -4.76
N LEU A 503 4.00 21.08 -5.50
CA LEU A 503 4.30 19.67 -5.81
C LEU A 503 5.43 19.57 -6.83
N LEU A 504 5.40 20.43 -7.87
CA LEU A 504 6.46 20.46 -8.87
C LEU A 504 7.82 20.84 -8.27
N ALA A 505 7.87 21.83 -7.39
CA ALA A 505 9.08 22.21 -6.66
C ALA A 505 9.63 21.05 -5.82
N LEU A 506 8.76 20.26 -5.20
CA LEU A 506 9.15 19.08 -4.43
C LEU A 506 9.69 17.97 -5.35
N CYS A 507 9.06 17.73 -6.50
CA CYS A 507 9.59 16.81 -7.51
C CYS A 507 10.99 17.22 -8.00
N PHE A 508 11.20 18.52 -8.24
CA PHE A 508 12.51 19.05 -8.63
C PHE A 508 13.55 18.90 -7.51
N PHE A 509 13.18 19.20 -6.27
CA PHE A 509 14.03 18.99 -5.09
C PHE A 509 14.51 17.53 -5.00
N PHE A 510 13.58 16.59 -5.20
CA PHE A 510 13.92 15.18 -5.21
C PHE A 510 14.63 14.71 -6.45
N ALA A 511 14.44 15.33 -7.62
CA ALA A 511 15.24 15.03 -8.80
C ALA A 511 16.74 15.25 -8.50
N ILE A 512 17.09 16.39 -7.91
CA ILE A 512 18.48 16.67 -7.50
C ILE A 512 18.94 15.70 -6.39
N ALA A 513 18.12 15.46 -5.37
CA ALA A 513 18.47 14.51 -4.31
C ALA A 513 18.71 13.09 -4.85
N ASN A 514 17.92 12.63 -5.83
CA ASN A 514 18.11 11.34 -6.49
C ASN A 514 19.33 11.31 -7.41
N ALA A 515 19.70 12.43 -8.04
CA ALA A 515 20.95 12.54 -8.79
C ALA A 515 22.16 12.34 -7.87
N LEU A 516 22.17 13.01 -6.72
CA LEU A 516 23.19 12.84 -5.67
C LEU A 516 23.18 11.41 -5.09
N GLY A 517 21.99 10.87 -4.83
CA GLY A 517 21.80 9.46 -4.46
C GLY A 517 22.39 8.50 -5.49
N GLY A 518 22.23 8.81 -6.77
CA GLY A 518 22.79 8.04 -7.87
C GLY A 518 24.31 7.95 -7.80
N VAL A 519 25.00 9.06 -7.52
CA VAL A 519 26.46 9.08 -7.33
C VAL A 519 26.88 8.10 -6.24
N VAL A 520 26.21 8.14 -5.08
CA VAL A 520 26.53 7.25 -3.95
C VAL A 520 26.30 5.78 -4.32
N VAL A 521 25.15 5.45 -4.92
CA VAL A 521 24.79 4.08 -5.30
C VAL A 521 25.81 3.49 -6.28
N VAL A 522 26.27 4.26 -7.27
CA VAL A 522 27.27 3.80 -8.25
C VAL A 522 28.65 3.60 -7.63
N LEU A 523 29.03 4.40 -6.63
CA LEU A 523 30.36 4.32 -6.02
C LEU A 523 30.49 3.30 -4.90
N VAL A 524 29.42 2.96 -4.19
CA VAL A 524 29.48 2.00 -3.08
C VAL A 524 30.04 0.64 -3.52
N THR A 525 29.62 0.15 -4.69
CA THR A 525 30.09 -1.14 -5.22
C THR A 525 31.60 -1.17 -5.46
N PRO A 526 32.16 -0.31 -6.33
CA PRO A 526 33.60 -0.30 -6.59
C PRO A 526 34.41 0.15 -5.37
N LEU A 527 33.87 1.02 -4.51
CA LEU A 527 34.52 1.41 -3.25
C LEU A 527 34.70 0.22 -2.31
N VAL A 528 33.65 -0.57 -2.06
CA VAL A 528 33.74 -1.76 -1.19
C VAL A 528 34.60 -2.84 -1.82
N LEU A 529 34.54 -3.03 -3.14
CA LEU A 529 35.40 -4.00 -3.84
C LEU A 529 36.88 -3.58 -3.88
N ALA A 530 37.21 -2.29 -3.68
CA ALA A 530 38.60 -1.83 -3.67
C ALA A 530 39.40 -2.37 -2.46
N TYR A 531 38.74 -2.61 -1.33
CA TYR A 531 39.40 -3.08 -0.09
C TYR A 531 38.63 -4.21 0.62
N GLY A 532 37.68 -4.84 -0.06
CA GLY A 532 36.80 -5.87 0.47
C GLY A 532 36.46 -6.95 -0.56
N SER A 533 35.55 -7.85 -0.21
CA SER A 533 35.13 -8.98 -1.06
C SER A 533 33.71 -8.78 -1.62
N PRO A 534 33.32 -9.50 -2.68
CA PRO A 534 31.92 -9.54 -3.14
C PRO A 534 30.92 -9.95 -2.06
N ALA A 535 31.33 -10.81 -1.12
CA ALA A 535 30.52 -11.16 0.05
C ALA A 535 30.34 -9.98 1.02
N ALA A 536 31.40 -9.21 1.26
CA ALA A 536 31.34 -7.98 2.05
C ALA A 536 30.41 -6.94 1.41
N LEU A 537 30.45 -6.81 0.08
CA LEU A 537 29.51 -5.97 -0.69
C LEU A 537 28.06 -6.42 -0.49
N GLY A 538 27.78 -7.74 -0.57
CA GLY A 538 26.46 -8.29 -0.28
C GLY A 538 25.95 -7.90 1.12
N GLY A 539 26.83 -7.94 2.14
CA GLY A 539 26.51 -7.50 3.49
C GLY A 539 26.23 -6.00 3.62
N VAL A 540 27.03 -5.16 2.94
CA VAL A 540 26.81 -3.69 2.90
C VAL A 540 25.47 -3.35 2.25
N LEU A 541 25.11 -4.00 1.15
CA LEU A 541 23.83 -3.80 0.49
C LEU A 541 22.66 -4.34 1.34
N ALA A 542 22.84 -5.47 2.02
CA ALA A 542 21.86 -5.99 2.97
C ALA A 542 21.59 -5.01 4.13
N ALA A 543 22.60 -4.25 4.58
CA ALA A 543 22.43 -3.20 5.59
C ALA A 543 21.47 -2.10 5.12
N GLN A 544 21.47 -1.75 3.82
CA GLN A 544 20.48 -0.84 3.23
C GLN A 544 19.05 -1.37 3.38
N GLY A 545 18.84 -2.66 3.06
CA GLY A 545 17.55 -3.33 3.23
C GLY A 545 17.09 -3.32 4.70
N ALA A 546 18.00 -3.62 5.64
CA ALA A 546 17.70 -3.55 7.07
C ALA A 546 17.32 -2.13 7.52
N GLY A 547 17.99 -1.10 7.00
CA GLY A 547 17.66 0.30 7.26
C GLY A 547 16.26 0.68 6.74
N LEU A 548 15.90 0.20 5.55
CA LEU A 548 14.56 0.40 4.97
C LEU A 548 13.46 -0.20 5.86
N LEU A 549 13.68 -1.42 6.37
CA LEU A 549 12.76 -2.07 7.32
C LEU A 549 12.66 -1.30 8.64
N ALA A 550 13.80 -0.91 9.21
CA ALA A 550 13.84 -0.14 10.46
C ALA A 550 13.12 1.22 10.32
N GLY A 551 13.37 1.95 9.23
CA GLY A 551 12.70 3.22 8.95
C GLY A 551 11.19 3.06 8.69
N SER A 552 10.78 1.96 8.06
CA SER A 552 9.35 1.65 7.84
C SER A 552 8.64 1.33 9.15
N ALA A 553 9.28 0.55 10.03
CA ALA A 553 8.77 0.27 11.38
C ALA A 553 8.68 1.56 12.23
N LEU A 554 9.68 2.43 12.14
CA LEU A 554 9.66 3.74 12.79
C LEU A 554 8.46 4.58 12.32
N MET A 555 8.19 4.63 11.01
CA MET A 555 7.03 5.35 10.46
C MET A 555 5.69 4.74 10.88
N ALA A 556 5.61 3.42 11.04
CA ALA A 556 4.38 2.77 11.51
C ALA A 556 4.03 3.20 12.95
N VAL A 557 5.04 3.28 13.83
CA VAL A 557 4.87 3.66 15.24
C VAL A 557 4.69 5.18 15.40
N TRP A 558 5.55 5.98 14.78
CA TRP A 558 5.57 7.44 14.95
C TRP A 558 4.54 8.17 14.08
N GLY A 559 4.17 7.62 12.92
CA GLY A 559 3.21 8.22 11.99
C GLY A 559 3.76 9.41 11.18
N GLY A 560 5.02 9.83 11.39
CA GLY A 560 5.72 10.89 10.66
C GLY A 560 5.44 12.32 11.13
N THR A 561 6.12 13.29 10.51
CA THR A 561 6.04 14.70 10.91
C THR A 561 4.70 15.36 10.58
N ARG A 562 4.33 16.42 11.31
CA ARG A 562 3.14 17.23 11.00
C ARG A 562 3.21 17.88 9.63
N ARG A 563 4.36 18.49 9.32
CA ARG A 563 4.65 19.05 8.00
C ARG A 563 5.41 18.02 7.17
N ARG A 564 4.68 17.24 6.37
CA ARG A 564 5.24 16.12 5.59
C ARG A 564 6.43 16.52 4.73
N ALA A 565 6.38 17.72 4.12
CA ALA A 565 7.50 18.27 3.33
C ALA A 565 8.75 18.56 4.16
N ALA A 566 8.61 19.06 5.39
CA ALA A 566 9.75 19.28 6.27
C ALA A 566 10.37 17.95 6.74
N GLY A 567 9.55 16.91 6.96
CA GLY A 567 10.04 15.55 7.26
C GLY A 567 10.85 14.96 6.10
N MET A 568 10.37 15.18 4.87
CA MET A 568 11.07 14.81 3.64
C MET A 568 12.42 15.50 3.50
N ILE A 569 12.47 16.83 3.63
CA ILE A 569 13.71 17.61 3.52
C ILE A 569 14.69 17.21 4.64
N GLY A 570 14.22 17.04 5.88
CA GLY A 570 15.05 16.57 7.00
C GLY A 570 15.62 15.16 6.79
N SER A 571 14.89 14.29 6.08
CA SER A 571 15.40 12.97 5.71
C SER A 571 16.56 13.07 4.72
N VAL A 572 16.59 14.08 3.83
CA VAL A 572 17.74 14.32 2.93
C VAL A 572 18.99 14.75 3.70
N ALA A 573 18.86 15.44 4.85
CA ALA A 573 20.01 15.67 5.74
C ALA A 573 20.57 14.36 6.31
N LEU A 574 19.69 13.40 6.69
CA LEU A 574 20.16 12.07 7.11
C LEU A 574 20.87 11.33 5.97
N PHE A 575 20.37 11.43 4.73
CA PHE A 575 21.08 10.92 3.55
C PHE A 575 22.47 11.56 3.39
N ALA A 576 22.55 12.88 3.54
CA ALA A 576 23.81 13.62 3.43
C ALA A 576 24.86 13.14 4.45
N VAL A 577 24.47 13.01 5.72
CA VAL A 577 25.34 12.47 6.78
C VAL A 577 25.72 11.02 6.50
N SER A 578 24.75 10.21 6.07
CA SER A 578 25.00 8.80 5.73
C SER A 578 26.00 8.65 4.59
N ALA A 579 25.91 9.48 3.55
CA ALA A 579 26.89 9.53 2.47
C ALA A 579 28.29 9.91 2.97
N ILE A 580 28.41 10.92 3.84
CA ILE A 580 29.70 11.28 4.46
C ILE A 580 30.29 10.07 5.20
N VAL A 581 29.48 9.34 5.98
CA VAL A 581 29.92 8.14 6.71
C VAL A 581 30.46 7.07 5.76
N ILE A 582 29.83 6.82 4.60
CA ILE A 582 30.29 5.79 3.64
C ILE A 582 31.75 6.00 3.23
N GLY A 583 32.15 7.24 2.96
CA GLY A 583 33.50 7.57 2.50
C GLY A 583 34.46 8.03 3.61
N ALA A 584 34.07 7.93 4.89
CA ALA A 584 34.86 8.49 6.00
C ALA A 584 36.13 7.70 6.31
N TYR A 585 36.13 6.38 6.15
CA TYR A 585 37.29 5.53 6.44
C TYR A 585 37.27 4.24 5.60
N PRO A 586 38.44 3.69 5.17
CA PRO A 586 38.53 2.49 4.33
C PRO A 586 38.29 1.20 5.15
N ALA A 587 37.12 1.07 5.74
CA ALA A 587 36.67 -0.14 6.41
C ALA A 587 35.21 -0.43 6.05
N VAL A 588 34.90 -1.69 5.74
CA VAL A 588 33.57 -2.14 5.28
C VAL A 588 32.42 -1.72 6.22
N ALA A 589 32.71 -1.54 7.52
CA ALA A 589 31.74 -1.06 8.50
C ALA A 589 31.16 0.32 8.14
N PHE A 590 31.94 1.23 7.56
CA PHE A 590 31.51 2.58 7.22
C PHE A 590 30.48 2.60 6.07
N PRO A 591 30.74 1.96 4.92
CA PRO A 591 29.71 1.74 3.90
C PRO A 591 28.49 1.02 4.43
N ALA A 592 28.63 0.02 5.32
CA ALA A 592 27.47 -0.69 5.88
C ALA A 592 26.58 0.23 6.74
N VAL A 593 27.16 1.00 7.65
CA VAL A 593 26.44 1.97 8.50
C VAL A 593 25.80 3.07 7.66
N GLY A 594 26.53 3.61 6.69
CA GLY A 594 26.00 4.63 5.80
C GLY A 594 24.88 4.11 4.91
N MET A 595 25.01 2.92 4.33
CA MET A 595 23.94 2.30 3.53
C MET A 595 22.70 1.98 4.37
N PHE A 596 22.86 1.56 5.63
CA PHE A 596 21.76 1.45 6.58
C PHE A 596 21.04 2.79 6.77
N GLY A 597 21.78 3.87 7.01
CA GLY A 597 21.21 5.22 7.13
C GLY A 597 20.47 5.70 5.86
N ILE A 598 21.00 5.39 4.68
CA ILE A 598 20.32 5.63 3.39
C ILE A 598 19.03 4.83 3.29
N GLY A 599 19.02 3.57 3.74
CA GLY A 599 17.82 2.74 3.80
C GLY A 599 16.73 3.36 4.68
N VAL A 600 17.08 3.83 5.88
CA VAL A 600 16.16 4.53 6.80
C VAL A 600 15.61 5.79 6.13
N CYS A 601 16.49 6.60 5.53
CA CYS A 601 16.10 7.81 4.80
C CYS A 601 15.09 7.52 3.68
N ALA A 602 15.33 6.48 2.88
CA ALA A 602 14.43 6.07 1.80
C ALA A 602 13.04 5.68 2.34
N ALA A 603 12.97 4.99 3.48
CA ALA A 603 11.70 4.65 4.13
C ALA A 603 10.93 5.91 4.54
N LEU A 604 11.61 6.84 5.21
CA LEU A 604 11.02 8.09 5.67
C LEU A 604 10.50 8.93 4.51
N ILE A 605 11.33 9.15 3.47
CA ILE A 605 10.93 9.94 2.28
C ILE A 605 9.70 9.34 1.62
N ASN A 606 9.71 8.04 1.33
CA ASN A 606 8.60 7.38 0.62
C ASN A 606 7.30 7.43 1.41
N ALA A 607 7.35 7.21 2.74
CA ALA A 607 6.17 7.26 3.58
C ALA A 607 5.57 8.68 3.67
N HIS A 608 6.39 9.71 3.81
CA HIS A 608 5.93 11.10 3.80
C HIS A 608 5.38 11.53 2.44
N TRP A 609 6.03 11.10 1.34
CA TRP A 609 5.60 11.38 -0.02
C TRP A 609 4.23 10.77 -0.31
N LEU A 610 4.06 9.48 -0.04
CA LEU A 610 2.81 8.77 -0.29
C LEU A 610 1.65 9.42 0.46
N ALA A 611 1.84 9.73 1.75
CA ALA A 611 0.85 10.41 2.56
C ALA A 611 0.50 11.81 2.03
N LEU A 612 1.50 12.59 1.58
CA LEU A 612 1.27 13.94 1.06
C LEU A 612 0.48 13.93 -0.26
N VAL A 613 0.79 12.99 -1.15
CA VAL A 613 0.05 12.85 -2.41
C VAL A 613 -1.39 12.39 -2.13
N GLN A 614 -1.58 11.39 -1.27
CA GLN A 614 -2.92 10.90 -0.87
C GLN A 614 -3.80 12.01 -0.27
N LEU A 615 -3.22 12.90 0.53
CA LEU A 615 -3.96 14.02 1.14
C LEU A 615 -4.33 15.13 0.16
N LYS A 616 -3.58 15.29 -0.95
CA LYS A 616 -3.71 16.44 -1.86
C LYS A 616 -4.33 16.11 -3.22
N VAL A 617 -4.43 14.83 -3.54
CA VAL A 617 -4.86 14.34 -4.85
C VAL A 617 -6.15 13.54 -4.67
N GLY A 618 -7.20 13.91 -5.42
CA GLY A 618 -8.44 13.14 -5.47
C GLY A 618 -8.20 11.73 -6.01
N HIS A 619 -8.97 10.77 -5.51
CA HIS A 619 -8.78 9.33 -5.74
C HIS A 619 -8.68 8.97 -7.25
N ASP A 620 -9.44 9.65 -8.11
CA ASP A 620 -9.51 9.36 -9.55
C ASP A 620 -8.21 9.61 -10.34
N LEU A 621 -7.29 10.41 -9.79
CA LEU A 621 -6.04 10.80 -10.45
C LEU A 621 -4.79 10.28 -9.73
N LEU A 622 -4.96 9.62 -8.58
CA LEU A 622 -3.86 9.27 -7.66
C LEU A 622 -2.76 8.44 -8.34
N GLY A 623 -3.13 7.34 -9.00
CA GLY A 623 -2.14 6.44 -9.64
C GLY A 623 -1.35 7.13 -10.76
N ARG A 624 -2.02 7.98 -11.55
CA ARG A 624 -1.41 8.70 -12.68
C ARG A 624 -0.42 9.75 -12.20
N ILE A 625 -0.81 10.55 -11.22
CA ILE A 625 0.04 11.60 -10.64
C ILE A 625 1.24 10.97 -9.93
N LEU A 626 1.02 9.86 -9.21
CA LEU A 626 2.11 9.14 -8.54
C LEU A 626 3.15 8.61 -9.54
N ALA A 627 2.72 8.04 -10.68
CA ALA A 627 3.62 7.59 -11.73
C ALA A 627 4.42 8.74 -12.38
N THR A 628 3.75 9.84 -12.76
CA THR A 628 4.43 11.01 -13.36
C THR A 628 5.41 11.67 -12.39
N ALA A 629 5.03 11.80 -11.11
CA ALA A 629 5.89 12.40 -10.11
C ALA A 629 7.11 11.52 -9.78
N LEU A 630 6.94 10.19 -9.69
CA LEU A 630 8.06 9.26 -9.54
C LEU A 630 9.03 9.33 -10.71
N MET A 631 8.52 9.41 -11.95
CA MET A 631 9.35 9.59 -13.14
C MET A 631 10.19 10.87 -13.01
N LEU A 632 9.56 12.00 -12.69
CA LEU A 632 10.25 13.28 -12.54
C LEU A 632 11.29 13.28 -11.44
N ALA A 633 10.99 12.63 -10.31
CA ALA A 633 11.93 12.52 -9.19
C ALA A 633 13.13 11.62 -9.52
N ARG A 634 13.00 10.65 -10.44
CA ARG A 634 14.07 9.68 -10.75
C ARG A 634 14.82 9.95 -12.06
N VAL A 635 14.31 10.79 -12.95
CA VAL A 635 14.94 11.05 -14.26
C VAL A 635 16.35 11.64 -14.17
N ALA A 636 16.66 12.32 -13.08
CA ALA A 636 17.98 12.90 -12.84
C ALA A 636 19.01 11.89 -12.26
N MET A 637 18.57 10.69 -11.85
CA MET A 637 19.45 9.65 -11.30
C MET A 637 20.46 9.09 -12.34
N PRO A 638 20.08 8.77 -13.60
CA PRO A 638 21.05 8.47 -14.66
C PRO A 638 22.13 9.54 -14.86
N VAL A 639 21.79 10.82 -14.65
CA VAL A 639 22.76 11.92 -14.79
C VAL A 639 23.84 11.79 -13.72
N GLY A 640 23.45 11.48 -12.47
CA GLY A 640 24.40 11.17 -11.40
C GLY A 640 25.31 9.99 -11.75
N TYR A 641 24.73 8.90 -12.26
CA TYR A 641 25.49 7.72 -12.69
C TYR A 641 26.53 8.07 -13.77
N LEU A 642 26.08 8.65 -14.88
CA LEU A 642 26.94 8.93 -16.03
C LEU A 642 28.00 10.01 -15.75
N ALA A 643 27.71 10.97 -14.87
CA ALA A 643 28.68 12.00 -14.46
C ALA A 643 29.78 11.44 -13.55
N THR A 644 29.46 10.42 -12.74
CA THR A 644 30.36 9.88 -11.70
C THR A 644 31.60 9.22 -12.28
N GLY A 645 31.44 8.38 -13.32
CA GLY A 645 32.55 7.62 -13.92
C GLY A 645 33.70 8.52 -14.40
N PRO A 646 33.45 9.46 -15.34
CA PRO A 646 34.47 10.39 -15.81
C PRO A 646 35.04 11.27 -14.70
N LEU A 647 34.22 11.70 -13.73
CA LEU A 647 34.67 12.50 -12.60
C LEU A 647 35.71 11.75 -11.76
N VAL A 648 35.47 10.48 -11.45
CA VAL A 648 36.40 9.66 -10.68
C VAL A 648 37.61 9.25 -11.51
N ASP A 649 37.38 8.66 -12.69
CA ASP A 649 38.44 8.03 -13.48
C ASP A 649 39.38 9.07 -14.14
N ARG A 650 38.86 10.20 -14.62
CA ARG A 650 39.63 11.18 -15.42
C ARG A 650 40.02 12.45 -14.68
N ILE A 651 39.30 12.83 -13.61
CA ILE A 651 39.53 14.10 -12.92
C ILE A 651 40.16 13.84 -11.54
N LEU A 652 39.44 13.16 -10.65
CA LEU A 652 39.83 13.03 -9.25
C LEU A 652 40.97 12.04 -9.04
N THR A 653 40.96 10.89 -9.71
CA THR A 653 42.04 9.92 -9.58
C THR A 653 43.38 10.50 -10.03
N PRO A 654 43.52 11.14 -11.21
CA PRO A 654 44.77 11.79 -11.60
C PRO A 654 45.16 12.96 -10.71
N ALA A 655 44.19 13.78 -10.26
CA ALA A 655 44.46 14.93 -9.39
C ALA A 655 45.10 14.53 -8.05
N LEU A 656 44.63 13.43 -7.44
CA LEU A 656 45.18 12.91 -6.18
C LEU A 656 46.59 12.31 -6.34
N HIS A 657 47.00 11.95 -7.55
CA HIS A 657 48.34 11.41 -7.83
C HIS A 657 49.35 12.50 -8.26
N ARG A 658 48.94 13.77 -8.39
CA ARG A 658 49.84 14.85 -8.81
C ARG A 658 50.93 15.13 -7.77
N PRO A 659 52.17 15.39 -8.20
CA PRO A 659 53.22 15.83 -7.29
C PRO A 659 52.85 17.19 -6.67
N GLY A 660 52.95 17.29 -5.33
CA GLY A 660 52.60 18.49 -4.56
C GLY A 660 51.35 18.36 -3.68
N VAL A 661 50.55 17.29 -3.82
CA VAL A 661 49.46 16.98 -2.89
C VAL A 661 50.05 16.34 -1.62
N PRO A 662 49.78 16.86 -0.41
CA PRO A 662 50.30 16.28 0.84
C PRO A 662 49.65 14.92 1.09
N ARG A 663 50.34 13.84 0.67
CA ARG A 663 49.84 12.47 0.74
C ARG A 663 49.49 12.08 2.18
N ASP A 664 50.26 12.51 3.16
CA ASP A 664 50.02 12.20 4.58
C ASP A 664 48.70 12.79 5.10
N LEU A 665 48.36 14.02 4.69
CA LEU A 665 47.09 14.66 5.06
C LEU A 665 45.91 13.94 4.39
N VAL A 666 46.06 13.60 3.11
CA VAL A 666 45.05 12.86 2.34
C VAL A 666 44.86 11.45 2.90
N ASP A 667 45.95 10.78 3.30
CA ASP A 667 45.95 9.43 3.86
C ASP A 667 45.37 9.41 5.27
N THR A 668 45.56 10.48 6.05
CA THR A 668 44.94 10.64 7.37
C THR A 668 43.43 10.91 7.26
N LEU A 669 43.01 11.67 6.25
CA LEU A 669 41.60 12.08 6.08
C LEU A 669 40.73 11.06 5.34
N LEU A 670 41.28 10.37 4.32
CA LEU A 670 40.53 9.45 3.44
C LEU A 670 40.99 7.99 3.59
N GLY A 671 42.04 7.74 4.38
CA GLY A 671 42.69 6.45 4.52
C GLY A 671 43.67 6.13 3.39
N ALA A 672 44.75 5.44 3.75
CA ALA A 672 45.71 4.94 2.78
C ALA A 672 45.17 3.67 2.07
N GLY A 673 44.98 3.74 0.75
CA GLY A 673 44.64 2.55 -0.04
C GLY A 673 44.00 2.85 -1.40
N PRO A 674 43.60 1.83 -2.19
CA PRO A 674 42.80 2.00 -3.40
C PRO A 674 41.39 2.53 -3.08
N GLY A 675 40.82 3.33 -3.99
CA GLY A 675 39.44 3.84 -3.87
C GLY A 675 39.27 5.24 -3.23
N ARG A 676 40.34 5.97 -2.94
CA ARG A 676 40.30 7.32 -2.34
C ARG A 676 39.48 8.33 -3.13
N ALA A 677 39.63 8.32 -4.46
CA ALA A 677 38.86 9.20 -5.34
C ALA A 677 37.35 8.93 -5.22
N MET A 678 36.97 7.65 -5.05
CA MET A 678 35.57 7.25 -4.85
C MET A 678 35.08 7.71 -3.47
N ALA A 679 35.84 7.45 -2.41
CA ALA A 679 35.52 7.88 -1.05
C ALA A 679 35.31 9.41 -0.96
N LEU A 680 36.26 10.18 -1.51
CA LEU A 680 36.18 11.64 -1.58
C LEU A 680 34.93 12.12 -2.33
N THR A 681 34.61 11.49 -3.46
CA THR A 681 33.42 11.85 -4.26
C THR A 681 32.13 11.62 -3.47
N VAL A 682 32.04 10.51 -2.75
CA VAL A 682 30.87 10.20 -1.90
C VAL A 682 30.75 11.20 -0.75
N VAL A 683 31.86 11.55 -0.09
CA VAL A 683 31.89 12.56 0.99
C VAL A 683 31.47 13.94 0.47
N LEU A 684 32.03 14.40 -0.65
CA LEU A 684 31.67 15.68 -1.27
C LEU A 684 30.19 15.70 -1.66
N THR A 685 29.67 14.58 -2.18
CA THR A 685 28.25 14.43 -2.51
C THR A 685 27.38 14.57 -1.26
N GLY A 686 27.80 14.02 -0.12
CA GLY A 686 27.15 14.24 1.18
C GLY A 686 27.12 15.71 1.59
N PHE A 687 28.23 16.44 1.46
CA PHE A 687 28.25 17.89 1.74
C PHE A 687 27.35 18.69 0.79
N VAL A 688 27.35 18.37 -0.51
CA VAL A 688 26.45 18.99 -1.49
C VAL A 688 24.99 18.71 -1.15
N ALA A 689 24.66 17.47 -0.74
CA ALA A 689 23.32 17.11 -0.29
C ALA A 689 22.91 17.87 0.99
N LEU A 690 23.85 18.13 1.90
CA LEU A 690 23.58 18.93 3.11
C LEU A 690 23.27 20.39 2.75
N LEU A 691 24.06 21.00 1.86
CA LEU A 691 23.80 22.34 1.33
C LEU A 691 22.46 22.40 0.59
N TRP A 692 22.16 21.37 -0.21
CA TRP A 692 20.87 21.25 -0.90
C TRP A 692 19.70 21.17 0.08
N THR A 693 19.89 20.46 1.19
CA THR A 693 18.89 20.38 2.27
C THR A 693 18.65 21.75 2.92
N ILE A 694 19.70 22.50 3.20
CA ILE A 694 19.61 23.87 3.74
C ILE A 694 18.87 24.79 2.76
N ALA A 695 19.19 24.70 1.46
CA ALA A 695 18.49 25.46 0.41
C ALA A 695 16.99 25.09 0.35
N GLY A 696 16.67 23.80 0.44
CA GLY A 696 15.29 23.30 0.50
C GLY A 696 14.50 23.85 1.69
N TYR A 697 15.11 23.93 2.87
CA TYR A 697 14.47 24.55 4.05
C TYR A 697 14.22 26.05 3.91
N ARG A 698 15.05 26.77 3.12
CA ARG A 698 14.91 28.21 2.88
C ARG A 698 13.90 28.55 1.77
N TYR A 699 13.48 27.58 0.96
CA TYR A 699 12.60 27.82 -0.19
C TYR A 699 11.12 27.96 0.23
N GLN A 700 10.59 29.19 0.16
CA GLN A 700 9.27 29.60 0.69
C GLN A 700 7.97 29.14 -0.04
N PRO A 701 7.92 28.61 -1.28
CA PRO A 701 6.65 28.18 -1.89
C PRO A 701 6.09 26.86 -1.33
N VAL A 702 6.89 26.09 -0.60
CA VAL A 702 6.41 24.94 0.18
C VAL A 702 5.95 25.50 1.52
N GLY A 703 4.78 26.14 1.59
CA GLY A 703 4.28 26.87 2.77
C GLY A 703 4.80 26.38 4.13
N ILE A 704 5.89 27.01 4.58
CA ILE A 704 6.40 27.00 5.96
C ILE A 704 5.84 28.28 6.56
N SER A 705 4.56 28.28 6.91
CA SER A 705 3.96 29.28 7.80
C SER A 705 3.09 28.53 8.83
N PRO A 706 2.99 29.04 10.08
CA PRO A 706 2.55 28.34 11.30
C PRO A 706 1.45 27.29 11.14
#